data_AF-A0A936EIU9-F1
#
_entry.id   AF-A0A936EIU9-F1
#
_cell.length_a   1.000
_cell.length_b   1.000
_cell.length_c   1.000
_cell.angle_alpha   90.00
_cell.angle_beta   90.00
_cell.angle_gamma   90.00
#
_symmetry.space_group_name_H-M   'P 1'
#
loop_
_entity.id
_entity.type
_entity.pdbx_description
1 polymer ?
#
loop_
_entity_poly.entity_id
_entity_poly.type
_entity_poly.pdbx_seq_one_letter_code
_entity_poly.pdbx_strand_id
1 'polypeptide(L)'
;MNPRCLLLTFASVSAVSVSAQTGTTPPSTPANLSCTDETSGATVITWTAATDDIGVVDYGIYRDGELLGDSGGTLSYTDTSTVPGRSYRYAVTAIDASSNRSTESAPAFATFGPAANLPVFPGAEGFGARITGGRGGEVVYVTNLNASGPGSFFAAMAIPRPRYVLFKVSGVCAPSTRWDDNHNVREGDVTVAGQSSPGGVILRGLYSESRYGSGPSARNNMVFRHLRSRDGVDQDNLRLMDSSNVIVDHCSFAWAGDECAQIGATFNHTVQNSIFAETLGEHYDRGGILIKYSSAGHPLDNISFHHNLLYRLGGRLPQIDCDDGPSERSETDSPVSIESSWNLLWDTGTDIGFKDHYLNPWGQHYRAPFHLNYVGNYAHVRPTYPYGMFGSTSGTIDRIYYHDNRINLYPSFGDLDLVFCCNNFATNGPNTRVPAVAVFAPHAFPALTPGTPGDARIDETAAAVGAFPRDPMDRRMIERVRSRQISDTHGSEAEANDAFSLDWTTPPPPPLDSDDDGMPDAWELHNGLNPLAQDHTGKQLSVAYTGVAGYDNLECYLNRLSDHLVSGAPLTEGPAHVYPLTLAASASPATIAPGTAASIRVTVAPGAPADIATVELAADTLLAPFTIPSPAAIDITAERTGNLWAHFVTVPADRAPGTYEILAHITDTGSRHGYALIEVTIGAPTPPPSFATWRTANFAGTDLTNDTISGPNADPDGCGLTNLERYAFAIPARGPVASPVTTSMIADSGQHYLTLTFPRRTTATDLTYILESSTDLATWTAVPGRTYTAGAGSITAPDAIAIGSANTPRRFLRLRVTNSP
;
A
#
# COMPACT_ATOMS: atom_id res chain seq x y z
N MET A 1 17.14 -55.80 41.25
CA MET A 1 17.68 -56.48 40.05
C MET A 1 18.04 -55.40 39.04
N ASN A 2 19.16 -55.56 38.32
CA ASN A 2 19.73 -54.52 37.44
C ASN A 2 19.00 -54.38 36.09
N PRO A 3 19.03 -53.19 35.50
CA PRO A 3 19.38 -52.98 34.10
C PRO A 3 20.87 -52.57 33.96
N ARG A 4 21.44 -52.79 32.77
CA ARG A 4 22.86 -52.52 32.46
C ARG A 4 23.05 -51.08 31.96
N CYS A 5 24.19 -50.47 32.30
CA CYS A 5 24.68 -49.25 31.66
C CYS A 5 26.05 -49.53 31.04
N LEU A 6 26.28 -49.06 29.81
CA LEU A 6 27.51 -49.30 29.04
C LEU A 6 28.34 -48.02 29.01
N LEU A 7 29.59 -48.12 29.47
CA LEU A 7 30.50 -46.99 29.61
C LEU A 7 31.30 -46.78 28.29
N LEU A 8 31.21 -45.61 27.68
CA LEU A 8 32.10 -45.22 26.57
C LEU A 8 33.36 -44.53 27.10
N THR A 9 34.52 -44.95 26.59
CA THR A 9 35.83 -44.32 26.85
C THR A 9 36.12 -43.26 25.80
N PHE A 10 36.44 -42.04 26.24
CA PHE A 10 36.97 -40.98 25.37
C PHE A 10 38.48 -41.17 25.15
N ALA A 11 38.92 -40.98 23.90
CA ALA A 11 40.34 -40.94 23.56
C ALA A 11 40.98 -39.61 23.95
N SER A 12 42.25 -39.64 24.36
CA SER A 12 43.02 -38.46 24.73
C SER A 12 43.32 -37.57 23.52
N VAL A 13 42.83 -36.33 23.52
CA VAL A 13 43.25 -35.28 22.59
C VAL A 13 44.54 -34.65 23.12
N SER A 14 45.59 -34.62 22.30
CA SER A 14 46.82 -33.88 22.61
C SER A 14 46.52 -32.38 22.67
N ALA A 15 46.86 -31.72 23.77
CA ALA A 15 46.79 -30.28 23.87
C ALA A 15 47.79 -29.64 22.90
N VAL A 16 47.30 -29.01 21.84
CA VAL A 16 48.09 -28.07 21.03
C VAL A 16 48.19 -26.78 21.83
N SER A 17 49.39 -26.48 22.33
CA SER A 17 49.69 -25.19 22.92
C SER A 17 49.76 -24.13 21.81
N VAL A 18 48.62 -23.48 21.52
CA VAL A 18 48.60 -22.28 20.69
C VAL A 18 49.31 -21.18 21.48
N SER A 19 50.52 -20.83 21.06
CA SER A 19 51.19 -19.64 21.56
C SER A 19 50.45 -18.44 20.99
N ALA A 20 49.58 -17.82 21.78
CA ALA A 20 48.98 -16.53 21.43
C ALA A 20 50.11 -15.52 21.27
N GLN A 21 50.40 -15.14 20.03
CA GLN A 21 51.36 -14.11 19.72
C GLN A 21 50.71 -12.78 20.06
N THR A 22 50.97 -12.26 21.26
CA THR A 22 50.49 -10.94 21.67
C THR A 22 51.29 -9.89 20.90
N GLY A 23 50.79 -9.54 19.71
CA GLY A 23 51.30 -8.44 18.91
C GLY A 23 51.25 -7.15 19.73
N THR A 24 52.38 -6.44 19.77
CA THR A 24 52.46 -5.06 20.31
C THR A 24 52.67 -4.05 19.18
N THR A 25 52.74 -4.54 17.95
CA THR A 25 52.76 -3.76 16.71
C THR A 25 51.30 -3.47 16.32
N PRO A 26 50.86 -2.22 16.19
CA PRO A 26 49.56 -1.93 15.60
C PRO A 26 49.56 -2.15 14.09
N PRO A 27 48.39 -2.41 13.46
CA PRO A 27 48.27 -2.51 12.01
C PRO A 27 48.80 -1.30 11.25
N SER A 28 49.18 -1.55 10.00
CA SER A 28 49.40 -0.47 9.02
C SER A 28 48.14 0.37 8.80
N THR A 29 48.33 1.64 8.45
CA THR A 29 47.25 2.60 8.20
C THR A 29 46.41 2.21 6.97
N PRO A 30 45.06 2.18 7.05
CA PRO A 30 44.20 2.01 5.88
C PRO A 30 44.43 3.07 4.81
N ALA A 31 44.35 2.67 3.54
CA ALA A 31 44.66 3.52 2.39
C ALA A 31 43.47 3.68 1.43
N ASN A 32 43.54 4.67 0.53
CA ASN A 32 42.51 4.95 -0.48
C ASN A 32 41.09 5.08 0.10
N LEU A 33 40.95 5.82 1.21
CA LEU A 33 39.63 6.13 1.76
C LEU A 33 38.86 7.03 0.78
N SER A 34 37.65 6.62 0.41
CA SER A 34 36.75 7.38 -0.45
C SER A 34 35.31 7.36 0.09
N CYS A 35 34.59 8.45 -0.12
CA CYS A 35 33.16 8.54 0.09
C CYS A 35 32.47 8.57 -1.28
N THR A 36 31.44 7.76 -1.46
CA THR A 36 30.57 7.74 -2.64
C THR A 36 29.11 7.83 -2.21
N ASP A 37 28.26 8.32 -3.11
CA ASP A 37 26.90 8.82 -2.85
C ASP A 37 26.86 10.12 -2.03
N GLU A 38 26.41 11.19 -2.69
CA GLU A 38 26.21 12.55 -2.15
C GLU A 38 24.75 13.02 -2.37
N THR A 39 23.77 12.22 -1.93
CA THR A 39 22.35 12.62 -1.91
C THR A 39 21.72 12.50 -0.53
N SER A 40 21.02 13.57 -0.12
CA SER A 40 19.94 13.65 0.89
C SER A 40 20.05 12.88 2.23
N GLY A 41 21.22 12.48 2.71
CA GLY A 41 21.41 12.04 4.11
C GLY A 41 22.23 10.77 4.36
N ALA A 42 22.75 10.10 3.32
CA ALA A 42 23.63 8.95 3.50
C ALA A 42 24.87 9.00 2.59
N THR A 43 25.99 8.40 3.05
CA THR A 43 27.19 8.21 2.24
C THR A 43 27.84 6.85 2.50
N VAL A 44 28.40 6.24 1.46
CA VAL A 44 29.12 4.97 1.51
C VAL A 44 30.62 5.24 1.56
N ILE A 45 31.27 4.77 2.62
CA ILE A 45 32.68 4.98 2.92
C ILE A 45 33.42 3.68 2.58
N THR A 46 34.44 3.73 1.71
CA THR A 46 35.20 2.56 1.23
C THR A 46 36.70 2.78 1.35
N TRP A 47 37.47 1.72 1.59
CA TRP A 47 38.94 1.81 1.72
C TRP A 47 39.65 0.52 1.29
N THR A 48 40.96 0.61 1.09
CA THR A 48 41.85 -0.54 0.86
C THR A 48 42.28 -1.16 2.18
N ALA A 49 42.28 -2.50 2.24
CA ALA A 49 42.67 -3.27 3.42
C ALA A 49 44.07 -2.92 3.95
N ALA A 50 44.18 -2.88 5.27
CA ALA A 50 45.46 -2.80 5.97
C ALA A 50 46.13 -4.18 6.12
N THR A 51 47.44 -4.17 6.37
CA THR A 51 48.23 -5.34 6.73
C THR A 51 48.75 -5.27 8.16
N ASP A 52 48.95 -6.41 8.79
CA ASP A 52 49.41 -6.55 10.18
C ASP A 52 50.18 -7.88 10.38
N ASP A 53 50.96 -8.02 11.46
CA ASP A 53 51.76 -9.23 11.73
C ASP A 53 50.97 -10.39 12.38
N ILE A 54 49.84 -10.10 13.03
CA ILE A 54 48.88 -11.10 13.57
C ILE A 54 47.52 -11.07 12.88
N GLY A 55 47.25 -10.04 12.08
CA GLY A 55 46.12 -9.95 11.16
C GLY A 55 45.06 -8.94 11.59
N VAL A 56 44.55 -8.18 10.62
CA VAL A 56 43.47 -7.20 10.81
C VAL A 56 42.13 -7.94 10.90
N VAL A 57 41.38 -7.71 11.98
CA VAL A 57 40.09 -8.35 12.26
C VAL A 57 38.91 -7.42 12.04
N ASP A 58 39.10 -6.10 12.17
CA ASP A 58 38.04 -5.11 12.03
C ASP A 58 38.62 -3.71 11.67
N TYR A 59 37.75 -2.75 11.39
CA TYR A 59 38.11 -1.35 11.13
C TYR A 59 37.19 -0.39 11.89
N GLY A 60 37.74 0.65 12.49
CA GLY A 60 36.97 1.72 13.14
C GLY A 60 36.77 2.93 12.24
N ILE A 61 35.52 3.38 12.13
CA ILE A 61 35.10 4.53 11.31
C ILE A 61 34.91 5.75 12.21
N TYR A 62 35.57 6.84 11.87
CA TYR A 62 35.51 8.11 12.59
C TYR A 62 34.83 9.17 11.73
N ARG A 63 33.96 9.98 12.35
CA ARG A 63 33.32 11.16 11.77
C ARG A 63 33.64 12.39 12.60
N ASP A 64 34.23 13.40 11.97
CA ASP A 64 34.70 14.65 12.61
C ASP A 64 35.62 14.44 13.84
N GLY A 65 36.24 13.26 13.95
CA GLY A 65 37.11 12.85 15.06
C GLY A 65 36.45 11.98 16.13
N GLU A 66 35.14 11.75 16.08
CA GLU A 66 34.43 10.83 16.97
C GLU A 66 34.25 9.46 16.31
N LEU A 67 34.40 8.37 17.08
CA LEU A 67 34.17 7.01 16.59
C LEU A 67 32.67 6.77 16.38
N LEU A 68 32.27 6.51 15.14
CA LEU A 68 30.90 6.22 14.74
C LEU A 68 30.54 4.74 14.97
N GLY A 69 31.50 3.85 14.74
CA GLY A 69 31.38 2.41 14.93
C GLY A 69 32.55 1.64 14.30
N ASP A 70 32.56 0.33 14.44
CA ASP A 70 33.49 -0.56 13.74
C ASP A 70 32.76 -1.30 12.58
N SER A 71 33.48 -1.79 11.56
CA SER A 71 32.92 -2.27 10.27
C SER A 71 32.51 -3.75 10.24
N GLY A 72 32.76 -4.51 11.31
CA GLY A 72 32.59 -5.96 11.34
C GLY A 72 33.54 -6.70 10.40
N GLY A 73 34.73 -6.15 10.14
CA GLY A 73 35.75 -6.73 9.25
C GLY A 73 35.54 -6.45 7.75
N THR A 74 34.53 -5.66 7.38
CA THR A 74 34.27 -5.27 5.99
C THR A 74 35.10 -4.05 5.57
N LEU A 75 35.30 -3.86 4.26
CA LEU A 75 36.04 -2.72 3.68
C LEU A 75 35.11 -1.57 3.21
N SER A 76 33.89 -1.54 3.74
CA SER A 76 32.85 -0.57 3.42
C SER A 76 32.02 -0.25 4.67
N TYR A 77 31.51 0.97 4.79
CA TYR A 77 30.60 1.37 5.86
C TYR A 77 29.65 2.45 5.35
N THR A 78 28.34 2.32 5.61
CA THR A 78 27.35 3.32 5.22
C THR A 78 26.93 4.14 6.44
N ASP A 79 27.20 5.44 6.43
CA ASP A 79 26.68 6.37 7.44
C ASP A 79 25.36 6.97 6.93
N THR A 80 24.25 6.59 7.57
CA THR A 80 22.89 7.07 7.29
C THR A 80 22.43 8.18 8.25
N SER A 81 23.32 8.64 9.13
CA SER A 81 23.00 9.60 10.21
C SER A 81 23.46 11.04 9.90
N THR A 82 23.61 11.37 8.62
CA THR A 82 24.18 12.65 8.16
C THR A 82 23.10 13.70 7.93
N VAL A 83 23.45 14.97 8.14
CA VAL A 83 22.51 16.10 8.00
C VAL A 83 22.78 16.85 6.69
N PRO A 84 21.76 17.07 5.84
CA PRO A 84 21.89 17.90 4.65
C PRO A 84 22.39 19.32 4.96
N GLY A 85 23.24 19.86 4.09
CA GLY A 85 23.87 21.18 4.27
C GLY A 85 25.13 21.18 5.13
N ARG A 86 25.64 20.01 5.52
CA ARG A 86 26.94 19.84 6.21
C ARG A 86 27.95 19.10 5.34
N SER A 87 29.22 19.44 5.54
CA SER A 87 30.35 18.60 5.17
C SER A 87 30.83 17.83 6.40
N TYR A 88 31.18 16.57 6.24
CA TYR A 88 31.72 15.70 7.28
C TYR A 88 33.11 15.18 6.89
N ARG A 89 34.03 15.10 7.86
CA ARG A 89 35.35 14.48 7.70
C ARG A 89 35.28 13.03 8.16
N TYR A 90 35.58 12.08 7.28
CA TYR A 90 35.72 10.67 7.62
C TYR A 90 37.18 10.24 7.67
N ALA A 91 37.50 9.33 8.60
CA ALA A 91 38.78 8.65 8.71
C ALA A 91 38.58 7.20 9.20
N VAL A 92 39.51 6.30 8.87
CA VAL A 92 39.41 4.89 9.25
C VAL A 92 40.70 4.40 9.91
N THR A 93 40.57 3.56 10.94
CA THR A 93 41.67 2.81 11.58
C THR A 93 41.49 1.31 11.37
N ALA A 94 42.56 0.54 11.26
CA ALA A 94 42.52 -0.93 11.31
C ALA A 94 42.73 -1.44 12.75
N ILE A 95 42.09 -2.56 13.09
CA ILE A 95 42.12 -3.23 14.40
C ILE A 95 42.70 -4.64 14.24
N ASP A 96 43.70 -5.01 15.03
CA ASP A 96 44.27 -6.38 15.02
C ASP A 96 43.57 -7.34 16.00
N ALA A 97 43.96 -8.62 15.94
CA ALA A 97 43.50 -9.67 16.85
C ALA A 97 43.91 -9.48 18.33
N SER A 98 44.78 -8.52 18.65
CA SER A 98 45.15 -8.10 20.02
C SER A 98 44.47 -6.77 20.42
N SER A 99 43.53 -6.26 19.63
CA SER A 99 42.84 -4.97 19.80
C SER A 99 43.73 -3.71 19.71
N ASN A 100 44.94 -3.80 19.13
CA ASN A 100 45.70 -2.59 18.77
C ASN A 100 45.03 -1.90 17.57
N ARG A 101 44.99 -0.56 17.59
CA ARG A 101 44.49 0.27 16.47
C ARG A 101 45.63 0.97 15.74
N SER A 102 45.55 1.00 14.41
CA SER A 102 46.43 1.83 13.57
C SER A 102 46.23 3.32 13.83
N THR A 103 47.09 4.18 13.25
CA THR A 103 46.72 5.59 13.07
C THR A 103 45.51 5.72 12.14
N GLU A 104 44.80 6.85 12.19
CA GLU A 104 43.80 7.23 11.19
C GLU A 104 44.41 7.26 9.78
N SER A 105 43.59 6.90 8.78
CA SER A 105 43.85 7.11 7.36
C SER A 105 43.99 8.58 7.00
N ALA A 106 44.45 8.86 5.77
CA ALA A 106 44.16 10.14 5.14
C ALA A 106 42.63 10.35 5.12
N PRO A 107 42.12 11.56 5.43
CA PRO A 107 40.69 11.78 5.54
C PRO A 107 40.02 11.90 4.17
N ALA A 108 38.80 11.38 4.09
CA ALA A 108 37.85 11.69 3.03
C ALA A 108 36.83 12.72 3.54
N PHE A 109 36.22 13.46 2.62
CA PHE A 109 35.16 14.41 2.94
C PHE A 109 33.93 14.07 2.10
N ALA A 110 32.77 13.98 2.75
CA ALA A 110 31.47 13.96 2.07
C ALA A 110 30.80 15.31 2.29
N THR A 111 30.32 15.96 1.23
CA THR A 111 29.60 17.23 1.33
C THR A 111 28.15 17.07 0.91
N PHE A 112 27.27 17.09 1.91
CA PHE A 112 25.84 17.09 1.66
C PHE A 112 25.40 18.50 1.31
N GLY A 113 24.92 18.70 0.09
CA GLY A 113 24.21 19.92 -0.28
C GLY A 113 23.07 20.21 0.72
N PRO A 114 22.64 21.47 0.88
CA PRO A 114 21.44 21.77 1.66
C PRO A 114 20.30 20.89 1.17
N ALA A 115 19.43 20.45 2.10
CA ALA A 115 18.24 19.69 1.71
C ALA A 115 17.59 20.42 0.53
N ALA A 116 17.41 19.71 -0.59
CA ALA A 116 16.78 20.29 -1.76
C ALA A 116 15.49 20.96 -1.29
N ASN A 117 15.22 22.18 -1.78
CA ASN A 117 14.01 22.91 -1.44
C ASN A 117 12.82 22.26 -2.19
N LEU A 118 12.57 21.00 -1.84
CA LEU A 118 11.78 20.01 -2.52
C LEU A 118 10.40 20.03 -1.87
N PRO A 119 9.34 20.40 -2.61
CA PRO A 119 7.98 20.18 -2.14
C PRO A 119 7.78 18.70 -1.80
N VAL A 120 6.92 18.38 -0.85
CA VAL A 120 6.70 16.99 -0.43
C VAL A 120 6.12 16.12 -1.56
N PHE A 121 5.45 16.75 -2.52
CA PHE A 121 5.18 16.23 -3.86
C PHE A 121 5.08 17.40 -4.86
N PRO A 122 5.26 17.19 -6.18
CA PRO A 122 4.99 18.22 -7.17
C PRO A 122 3.57 18.78 -7.03
N GLY A 123 3.43 20.11 -6.93
CA GLY A 123 2.14 20.77 -6.67
C GLY A 123 1.76 20.91 -5.19
N ALA A 124 2.61 20.54 -4.24
CA ALA A 124 2.45 20.93 -2.83
C ALA A 124 2.85 22.40 -2.62
N GLU A 125 1.95 23.22 -2.05
CA GLU A 125 2.16 24.66 -1.83
C GLU A 125 1.80 25.10 -0.40
N GLY A 126 2.05 26.37 -0.07
CA GLY A 126 1.82 26.89 1.28
C GLY A 126 2.83 26.46 2.35
N PHE A 127 2.50 26.70 3.62
CA PHE A 127 3.43 26.51 4.75
C PHE A 127 3.78 25.04 5.05
N GLY A 128 2.87 24.10 4.78
CA GLY A 128 3.08 22.65 4.93
C GLY A 128 3.77 21.99 3.73
N ALA A 129 4.11 22.73 2.67
CA ALA A 129 4.59 22.16 1.40
C ALA A 129 5.92 21.41 1.47
N ARG A 130 6.79 21.71 2.44
CA ARG A 130 8.24 21.40 2.38
C ARG A 130 8.69 20.37 3.39
N ILE A 131 7.75 19.51 3.78
CA ILE A 131 7.93 18.41 4.72
C ILE A 131 8.43 17.16 3.96
N THR A 132 8.78 16.08 4.66
CA THR A 132 9.20 14.82 4.00
C THR A 132 8.14 13.72 4.07
N GLY A 133 7.19 13.81 5.01
CA GLY A 133 6.25 12.72 5.29
C GLY A 133 7.00 11.43 5.57
N GLY A 134 6.62 10.36 4.86
CA GLY A 134 7.25 9.05 4.93
C GLY A 134 8.54 8.84 4.12
N ARG A 135 9.10 9.87 3.45
CA ARG A 135 10.23 9.71 2.51
C ARG A 135 11.45 8.99 3.11
N GLY A 136 11.96 8.01 2.37
CA GLY A 136 13.02 7.09 2.79
C GLY A 136 12.58 6.02 3.80
N GLY A 137 11.28 5.96 4.13
CA GLY A 137 10.69 5.00 5.06
C GLY A 137 10.30 3.66 4.42
N GLU A 138 9.81 2.73 5.24
CA GLU A 138 9.25 1.47 4.74
C GLU A 138 7.81 1.65 4.22
N VAL A 139 7.32 0.68 3.45
CA VAL A 139 5.91 0.58 3.10
C VAL A 139 5.15 -0.25 4.13
N VAL A 140 3.97 0.25 4.53
CA VAL A 140 3.06 -0.38 5.48
C VAL A 140 1.68 -0.47 4.85
N TYR A 141 1.25 -1.70 4.53
CA TYR A 141 -0.09 -1.91 4.00
C TYR A 141 -1.17 -1.98 5.08
N VAL A 142 -2.22 -1.21 4.86
CA VAL A 142 -3.56 -1.51 5.38
C VAL A 142 -4.14 -2.64 4.53
N THR A 143 -4.27 -3.82 5.14
CA THR A 143 -4.76 -5.07 4.52
C THR A 143 -6.14 -5.48 5.03
N ASN A 144 -6.69 -4.76 6.01
CA ASN A 144 -8.04 -4.99 6.51
C ASN A 144 -8.69 -3.69 7.03
N LEU A 145 -10.04 -3.68 7.07
CA LEU A 145 -10.85 -2.55 7.53
C LEU A 145 -11.15 -2.58 9.04
N ASN A 146 -10.43 -3.42 9.81
CA ASN A 146 -10.73 -3.58 11.24
C ASN A 146 -10.36 -2.32 12.03
N ALA A 147 -11.03 -2.12 13.16
CA ALA A 147 -10.78 -1.05 14.11
C ALA A 147 -9.38 -1.05 14.73
N SER A 148 -8.71 -2.22 14.78
CA SER A 148 -7.41 -2.39 15.42
C SER A 148 -6.74 -3.69 15.00
N GLY A 149 -5.49 -3.89 15.44
CA GLY A 149 -4.68 -5.08 15.16
C GLY A 149 -3.84 -4.97 13.87
N PRO A 150 -2.95 -5.95 13.62
CA PRO A 150 -2.06 -5.94 12.45
C PRO A 150 -2.81 -5.76 11.13
N GLY A 151 -2.26 -4.94 10.23
CA GLY A 151 -2.86 -4.62 8.92
C GLY A 151 -4.08 -3.67 8.96
N SER A 152 -4.48 -3.16 10.13
CA SER A 152 -5.46 -2.07 10.23
C SER A 152 -4.82 -0.70 10.02
N PHE A 153 -5.59 0.28 9.54
CA PHE A 153 -5.15 1.68 9.45
C PHE A 153 -4.66 2.22 10.79
N PHE A 154 -5.40 1.95 11.86
CA PHE A 154 -5.09 2.44 13.22
C PHE A 154 -3.78 1.87 13.77
N ALA A 155 -3.40 0.64 13.39
CA ALA A 155 -2.09 0.08 13.72
C ALA A 155 -0.96 0.74 12.90
N ALA A 156 -1.17 0.99 11.61
CA ALA A 156 -0.20 1.69 10.77
C ALA A 156 0.08 3.12 11.26
N MET A 157 -0.92 3.80 11.83
CA MET A 157 -0.77 5.15 12.39
C MET A 157 -0.13 5.24 13.79
N ALA A 158 0.24 4.10 14.38
CA ALA A 158 0.90 4.00 15.69
C ALA A 158 2.38 3.58 15.61
N ILE A 159 2.98 3.62 14.40
CA ILE A 159 4.36 3.21 14.14
C ILE A 159 5.30 4.43 14.25
N PRO A 160 6.26 4.48 15.20
CA PRO A 160 7.07 5.68 15.48
C PRO A 160 8.33 5.76 14.60
N ARG A 161 8.15 5.79 13.27
CA ARG A 161 9.25 5.94 12.28
C ARG A 161 8.74 6.30 10.87
N PRO A 162 9.60 6.87 10.00
CA PRO A 162 9.30 7.14 8.59
C PRO A 162 8.64 5.96 7.88
N ARG A 163 7.47 6.20 7.27
CA ARG A 163 6.73 5.18 6.52
C ARG A 163 5.74 5.73 5.51
N TYR A 164 5.50 4.94 4.48
CA TYR A 164 4.36 5.09 3.56
C TYR A 164 3.23 4.16 4.00
N VAL A 165 2.03 4.71 4.23
CA VAL A 165 0.82 3.94 4.52
C VAL A 165 -0.03 3.83 3.26
N LEU A 166 -0.05 2.63 2.69
CA LEU A 166 -0.78 2.28 1.47
C LEU A 166 -1.94 1.33 1.78
N PHE A 167 -2.87 1.13 0.85
CA PHE A 167 -4.08 0.36 1.06
C PHE A 167 -4.22 -0.79 0.04
N LYS A 168 -4.17 -2.04 0.50
CA LYS A 168 -4.59 -3.22 -0.28
C LYS A 168 -6.11 -3.49 -0.18
N VAL A 169 -6.87 -2.58 0.43
CA VAL A 169 -8.33 -2.66 0.66
C VAL A 169 -9.06 -1.38 0.28
N SER A 170 -10.38 -1.48 0.12
CA SER A 170 -11.29 -0.36 -0.18
C SER A 170 -12.53 -0.45 0.71
N GLY A 171 -13.07 0.69 1.16
CA GLY A 171 -14.26 0.74 2.03
C GLY A 171 -14.08 1.58 3.29
N VAL A 172 -14.85 1.28 4.34
CA VAL A 172 -14.93 2.09 5.56
C VAL A 172 -14.05 1.51 6.67
N CYS A 173 -13.05 2.27 7.12
CA CYS A 173 -12.29 2.00 8.34
C CYS A 173 -12.94 2.75 9.51
N ALA A 174 -13.48 2.02 10.49
CA ALA A 174 -14.13 2.58 11.67
C ALA A 174 -13.42 2.14 12.96
N PRO A 175 -13.21 3.03 13.95
CA PRO A 175 -12.65 2.67 15.24
C PRO A 175 -13.62 1.81 16.06
N SER A 176 -13.10 1.13 17.09
CA SER A 176 -13.87 0.19 17.93
C SER A 176 -14.92 0.89 18.79
N THR A 177 -14.60 2.12 19.18
CA THR A 177 -15.31 2.92 20.18
C THR A 177 -15.11 4.41 19.87
N ARG A 178 -16.06 5.24 20.31
CA ARG A 178 -16.28 6.60 19.79
C ARG A 178 -15.58 7.73 20.58
N TRP A 179 -14.83 7.41 21.65
CA TRP A 179 -14.40 8.45 22.62
C TRP A 179 -13.03 8.23 23.28
N ASP A 180 -12.59 6.98 23.39
CA ASP A 180 -11.27 6.58 23.89
C ASP A 180 -10.22 6.50 22.76
N ASP A 181 -10.65 6.13 21.54
CA ASP A 181 -9.84 6.09 20.32
C ASP A 181 -9.83 7.41 19.50
N ASN A 182 -10.14 8.57 20.11
CA ASN A 182 -10.14 9.92 19.48
C ASN A 182 -8.79 10.38 18.87
N HIS A 183 -7.78 9.50 18.83
CA HIS A 183 -6.46 9.72 18.28
C HIS A 183 -6.13 8.57 17.33
N ASN A 184 -6.65 8.64 16.10
CA ASN A 184 -6.30 7.68 15.05
C ASN A 184 -4.99 8.05 14.34
N VAL A 185 -4.47 9.27 14.52
CA VAL A 185 -3.10 9.67 14.16
C VAL A 185 -2.27 9.81 15.45
N ARG A 186 -1.36 8.88 15.70
CA ARG A 186 -0.55 8.84 16.95
C ARG A 186 0.90 9.23 16.70
N GLU A 187 1.50 8.67 15.66
CA GLU A 187 2.90 8.87 15.27
C GLU A 187 3.02 9.51 13.89
N GLY A 188 3.88 10.52 13.80
CA GLY A 188 4.19 11.29 12.59
C GLY A 188 5.18 10.60 11.65
N ASP A 189 5.94 11.38 10.88
CA ASP A 189 6.87 10.91 9.83
C ASP A 189 6.17 9.93 8.88
N VAL A 190 5.07 10.39 8.26
CA VAL A 190 4.12 9.50 7.58
C VAL A 190 3.57 10.12 6.30
N THR A 191 3.50 9.29 5.25
CA THR A 191 2.72 9.59 4.04
C THR A 191 1.57 8.59 3.92
N VAL A 192 0.34 9.04 4.13
CA VAL A 192 -0.87 8.23 3.93
C VAL A 192 -1.42 8.49 2.53
N ALA A 193 -1.31 7.49 1.66
CA ALA A 193 -1.66 7.58 0.25
C ALA A 193 -2.98 6.87 -0.05
N GLY A 194 -4.10 7.57 0.22
CA GLY A 194 -5.46 7.07 -0.03
C GLY A 194 -5.72 6.67 -1.48
N GLN A 195 -5.00 7.27 -2.44
CA GLN A 195 -5.10 6.96 -3.87
C GLN A 195 -4.61 5.55 -4.23
N SER A 196 -3.79 4.92 -3.38
CA SER A 196 -3.38 3.51 -3.57
C SER A 196 -4.53 2.53 -3.34
N SER A 197 -5.62 2.95 -2.68
CA SER A 197 -6.78 2.11 -2.44
C SER A 197 -7.52 1.81 -3.76
N PRO A 198 -7.81 0.53 -4.09
CA PRO A 198 -8.35 0.15 -5.39
C PRO A 198 -9.73 0.75 -5.75
N GLY A 199 -10.51 1.11 -4.74
CA GLY A 199 -11.78 1.85 -4.87
C GLY A 199 -11.84 3.09 -3.96
N GLY A 200 -10.84 3.34 -3.12
CA GLY A 200 -10.84 4.42 -2.14
C GLY A 200 -11.30 3.97 -0.74
N VAL A 201 -10.91 4.78 0.25
CA VAL A 201 -11.18 4.56 1.67
C VAL A 201 -11.94 5.71 2.32
N ILE A 202 -12.77 5.36 3.31
CA ILE A 202 -13.50 6.28 4.18
C ILE A 202 -13.08 5.99 5.62
N LEU A 203 -12.54 7.00 6.29
CA LEU A 203 -12.29 6.98 7.73
C LEU A 203 -13.51 7.53 8.47
N ARG A 204 -13.76 7.06 9.69
CA ARG A 204 -14.62 7.77 10.65
C ARG A 204 -13.75 8.66 11.52
N GLY A 205 -13.67 9.94 11.13
CA GLY A 205 -12.74 10.90 11.72
C GLY A 205 -11.32 10.76 11.19
N LEU A 206 -10.60 11.88 11.09
CA LEU A 206 -9.15 11.94 10.92
C LEU A 206 -8.61 12.92 11.96
N TYR A 207 -8.07 12.37 13.05
CA TYR A 207 -7.81 13.08 14.30
C TYR A 207 -6.35 12.92 14.72
N SER A 208 -5.62 14.03 14.71
CA SER A 208 -4.40 14.24 15.46
C SER A 208 -4.74 15.14 16.65
N GLU A 209 -4.56 14.67 17.89
CA GLU A 209 -4.76 15.44 19.13
C GLU A 209 -3.87 14.82 20.22
N SER A 210 -3.55 15.53 21.31
CA SER A 210 -3.18 14.87 22.56
C SER A 210 -3.81 15.57 23.75
N ARG A 211 -5.00 15.08 24.11
CA ARG A 211 -5.92 15.66 25.11
C ARG A 211 -5.27 16.20 26.40
N TYR A 212 -4.12 15.66 26.84
CA TYR A 212 -3.34 16.11 28.02
C TYR A 212 -1.80 15.88 27.93
N GLY A 213 -1.18 15.93 26.74
CA GLY A 213 0.23 15.54 26.54
C GLY A 213 1.23 16.69 26.45
N SER A 214 1.98 16.99 27.52
CA SER A 214 3.05 18.01 27.52
C SER A 214 4.38 17.47 26.95
N GLY A 215 4.67 17.81 25.69
CA GLY A 215 5.94 17.51 25.02
C GLY A 215 5.88 17.82 23.52
N PRO A 216 7.03 17.88 22.80
CA PRO A 216 7.02 18.02 21.34
C PRO A 216 6.21 16.88 20.73
N SER A 217 5.21 17.24 19.92
CA SER A 217 4.19 16.30 19.47
C SER A 217 4.77 15.23 18.53
N ALA A 218 4.56 13.96 18.87
CA ALA A 218 4.83 12.83 17.97
C ALA A 218 4.15 12.97 16.59
N ARG A 219 3.03 13.69 16.53
CA ARG A 219 2.23 14.01 15.33
C ARG A 219 2.86 15.14 14.50
N ASN A 220 4.09 14.95 14.06
CA ASN A 220 4.84 15.89 13.21
C ASN A 220 5.10 15.31 11.82
N ASN A 221 5.28 16.14 10.78
CA ASN A 221 5.74 15.71 9.45
C ASN A 221 4.79 14.66 8.81
N MET A 222 3.56 15.09 8.50
CA MET A 222 2.47 14.19 8.09
C MET A 222 1.85 14.62 6.76
N VAL A 223 1.70 13.67 5.83
CA VAL A 223 1.07 13.86 4.53
C VAL A 223 -0.19 12.99 4.46
N PHE A 224 -1.34 13.60 4.16
CA PHE A 224 -2.61 12.91 3.95
C PHE A 224 -3.14 13.24 2.55
N ARG A 225 -3.23 12.24 1.67
CA ARG A 225 -3.73 12.41 0.30
C ARG A 225 -4.87 11.47 -0.04
N HIS A 226 -5.87 11.96 -0.78
CA HIS A 226 -6.96 11.15 -1.34
C HIS A 226 -7.75 10.31 -0.31
N LEU A 227 -7.82 10.78 0.94
CA LEU A 227 -8.62 10.19 2.01
C LEU A 227 -9.99 10.84 2.11
N ARG A 228 -10.98 10.07 2.57
CA ARG A 228 -12.27 10.59 3.01
C ARG A 228 -12.39 10.47 4.52
N SER A 229 -13.01 11.45 5.15
CA SER A 229 -13.39 11.37 6.56
C SER A 229 -14.84 11.78 6.75
N ARG A 230 -15.61 10.88 7.37
CA ARG A 230 -17.05 10.96 7.58
C ARG A 230 -17.38 10.26 8.89
N ASP A 231 -17.47 10.98 9.99
CA ASP A 231 -17.70 10.35 11.31
C ASP A 231 -19.11 9.74 11.42
N GLY A 232 -20.13 10.52 11.06
CA GLY A 232 -21.53 10.09 11.03
C GLY A 232 -22.42 10.72 12.11
N VAL A 233 -21.88 11.03 13.30
CA VAL A 233 -22.64 11.56 14.45
C VAL A 233 -21.75 12.38 15.42
N ASP A 234 -22.24 13.52 15.90
CA ASP A 234 -21.69 14.41 16.96
C ASP A 234 -20.15 14.54 17.14
N GLN A 235 -19.34 14.42 16.09
CA GLN A 235 -17.87 14.66 16.09
C GLN A 235 -17.43 15.31 14.76
N ASP A 236 -16.14 15.63 14.66
CA ASP A 236 -15.53 16.32 13.52
C ASP A 236 -15.18 15.36 12.38
N ASN A 237 -14.79 15.90 11.22
CA ASN A 237 -14.16 15.09 10.16
C ASN A 237 -12.64 15.22 10.09
N LEU A 238 -12.10 16.43 10.28
CA LEU A 238 -10.67 16.68 10.37
C LEU A 238 -10.36 17.37 11.70
N ARG A 239 -9.48 16.79 12.51
CA ARG A 239 -8.92 17.46 13.69
C ARG A 239 -7.40 17.46 13.61
N LEU A 240 -6.83 18.66 13.48
CA LEU A 240 -5.40 18.91 13.55
C LEU A 240 -5.12 19.71 14.81
N MET A 241 -4.96 18.99 15.93
CA MET A 241 -4.63 19.50 17.25
C MET A 241 -3.28 18.91 17.72
N ASP A 242 -2.46 19.71 18.39
CA ASP A 242 -1.14 19.30 18.90
C ASP A 242 -0.29 18.54 17.86
N SER A 243 -0.15 19.15 16.68
CA SER A 243 0.58 18.60 15.54
C SER A 243 1.36 19.68 14.79
N SER A 244 2.30 19.28 13.93
CA SER A 244 3.18 20.23 13.23
C SER A 244 3.58 19.70 11.87
N ASN A 245 3.86 20.60 10.92
CA ASN A 245 4.36 20.26 9.59
C ASN A 245 3.45 19.22 8.90
N VAL A 246 2.23 19.63 8.56
CA VAL A 246 1.18 18.76 8.00
C VAL A 246 0.72 19.29 6.64
N ILE A 247 0.50 18.38 5.69
CA ILE A 247 -0.22 18.67 4.45
C ILE A 247 -1.40 17.73 4.24
N VAL A 248 -2.54 18.31 3.92
CA VAL A 248 -3.75 17.62 3.49
C VAL A 248 -4.01 18.04 2.05
N ASP A 249 -4.01 17.09 1.11
CA ASP A 249 -4.19 17.36 -0.32
C ASP A 249 -5.20 16.38 -0.93
N HIS A 250 -6.14 16.89 -1.74
CA HIS A 250 -7.16 16.06 -2.38
C HIS A 250 -7.94 15.17 -1.39
N CYS A 251 -8.36 15.67 -0.23
CA CYS A 251 -9.17 14.91 0.74
C CYS A 251 -10.63 15.37 0.77
N SER A 252 -11.56 14.51 1.19
CA SER A 252 -13.00 14.85 1.32
C SER A 252 -13.48 14.68 2.77
N PHE A 253 -13.85 15.78 3.40
CA PHE A 253 -14.34 15.87 4.78
C PHE A 253 -15.81 16.24 4.75
N ALA A 254 -16.71 15.30 5.04
CA ALA A 254 -18.15 15.56 4.91
C ALA A 254 -18.99 14.79 5.92
N TRP A 255 -20.22 15.24 6.19
CA TRP A 255 -21.11 14.59 7.16
C TRP A 255 -20.60 14.70 8.61
N ALA A 256 -20.13 15.89 8.99
CA ALA A 256 -19.74 16.20 10.36
C ALA A 256 -20.98 16.30 11.26
N GLY A 257 -20.82 15.92 12.53
CA GLY A 257 -21.79 16.19 13.59
C GLY A 257 -21.44 17.42 14.44
N ASP A 258 -20.15 17.80 14.50
CA ASP A 258 -19.70 19.06 15.09
C ASP A 258 -18.96 19.90 14.03
N GLU A 259 -17.65 19.75 13.82
CA GLU A 259 -16.89 20.55 12.83
C GLU A 259 -16.41 19.76 11.59
N CYS A 260 -16.58 20.33 10.38
CA CYS A 260 -15.95 19.78 9.18
C CYS A 260 -14.41 19.79 9.30
N ALA A 261 -13.85 20.82 9.91
CA ALA A 261 -12.46 20.80 10.38
C ALA A 261 -12.24 21.66 11.64
N GLN A 262 -11.42 21.16 12.56
CA GLN A 262 -10.84 21.87 13.69
C GLN A 262 -9.30 21.89 13.54
N ILE A 263 -8.69 23.07 13.61
CA ILE A 263 -7.23 23.26 13.55
C ILE A 263 -6.80 24.15 14.72
N GLY A 264 -5.86 23.69 15.53
CA GLY A 264 -5.41 24.39 16.72
C GLY A 264 -4.14 23.84 17.34
N ALA A 265 -3.42 24.63 18.14
CA ALA A 265 -2.14 24.21 18.73
C ALA A 265 -1.15 23.64 17.69
N THR A 266 -1.06 24.28 16.52
CA THR A 266 -0.35 23.76 15.33
C THR A 266 0.58 24.74 14.64
N PHE A 267 1.64 24.19 14.05
CA PHE A 267 2.67 24.91 13.32
C PHE A 267 2.83 24.36 11.90
N ASN A 268 2.95 25.24 10.90
CA ASN A 268 3.13 24.93 9.47
C ASN A 268 2.16 23.88 8.92
N HIS A 269 0.96 24.30 8.53
CA HIS A 269 -0.04 23.44 7.91
C HIS A 269 -0.42 23.93 6.52
N THR A 270 -0.64 22.99 5.59
CA THR A 270 -1.31 23.23 4.30
C THR A 270 -2.54 22.33 4.21
N VAL A 271 -3.67 22.91 3.81
CA VAL A 271 -4.86 22.21 3.34
C VAL A 271 -5.16 22.69 1.92
N GLN A 272 -5.00 21.80 0.94
CA GLN A 272 -5.16 22.11 -0.47
C GLN A 272 -6.07 21.14 -1.21
N ASN A 273 -6.67 21.61 -2.30
CA ASN A 273 -7.45 20.80 -3.26
C ASN A 273 -8.53 19.90 -2.60
N SER A 274 -9.07 20.26 -1.45
CA SER A 274 -9.91 19.37 -0.62
C SER A 274 -11.37 19.83 -0.56
N ILE A 275 -12.28 18.93 -0.20
CA ILE A 275 -13.72 19.20 0.00
C ILE A 275 -14.02 19.24 1.50
N PHE A 276 -14.77 20.25 1.93
CA PHE A 276 -15.37 20.37 3.25
C PHE A 276 -16.88 20.60 3.08
N ALA A 277 -17.72 19.67 3.56
CA ALA A 277 -19.11 19.64 3.13
C ALA A 277 -20.14 19.11 4.15
N GLU A 278 -21.36 19.65 4.08
CA GLU A 278 -22.56 19.09 4.73
C GLU A 278 -22.37 18.75 6.22
N THR A 279 -22.18 19.78 7.06
CA THR A 279 -22.29 19.63 8.52
C THR A 279 -23.76 19.58 8.93
N LEU A 280 -24.13 18.57 9.71
CA LEU A 280 -25.53 18.24 9.97
C LEU A 280 -26.03 18.72 11.34
N GLY A 281 -27.36 18.85 11.45
CA GLY A 281 -28.03 19.07 12.73
C GLY A 281 -27.79 20.46 13.33
N GLU A 282 -27.74 20.52 14.67
CA GLU A 282 -27.71 21.78 15.43
C GLU A 282 -26.42 22.58 15.24
N HIS A 283 -25.33 21.93 14.82
CA HIS A 283 -24.04 22.58 14.59
C HIS A 283 -23.88 23.14 13.17
N TYR A 284 -24.86 23.02 12.27
CA TYR A 284 -24.76 23.53 10.89
C TYR A 284 -24.28 25.00 10.76
N ASP A 285 -24.74 25.91 11.62
CA ASP A 285 -24.34 27.33 11.62
C ASP A 285 -22.90 27.57 12.13
N ARG A 286 -22.30 26.55 12.77
CA ARG A 286 -21.02 26.60 13.48
C ARG A 286 -20.04 25.52 13.04
N GLY A 287 -20.43 24.60 12.18
CA GLY A 287 -19.72 23.35 11.95
C GLY A 287 -18.83 23.35 10.72
N GLY A 288 -18.44 24.51 10.19
CA GLY A 288 -17.52 24.61 9.07
C GLY A 288 -16.07 24.34 9.48
N ILE A 289 -15.22 25.35 9.33
CA ILE A 289 -13.77 25.29 9.60
C ILE A 289 -13.45 26.18 10.81
N LEU A 290 -13.10 25.57 11.94
CA LEU A 290 -12.67 26.26 13.16
C LEU A 290 -11.14 26.30 13.24
N ILE A 291 -10.57 27.50 13.23
CA ILE A 291 -9.16 27.77 13.52
C ILE A 291 -9.10 28.46 14.89
N LYS A 292 -8.67 27.73 15.92
CA LYS A 292 -8.74 28.13 17.33
C LYS A 292 -7.68 27.40 18.17
N TYR A 293 -7.54 27.71 19.46
CA TYR A 293 -6.68 27.04 20.44
C TYR A 293 -5.18 27.36 20.24
N SER A 294 -4.62 28.18 21.13
CA SER A 294 -3.20 28.58 21.09
C SER A 294 -2.70 29.02 22.47
N SER A 295 -1.58 28.45 22.91
CA SER A 295 -0.89 28.87 24.13
C SER A 295 0.62 28.93 23.93
N ALA A 296 1.34 29.53 24.89
CA ALA A 296 2.81 29.62 24.82
C ALA A 296 3.53 28.26 24.76
N GLY A 297 2.89 27.17 25.25
CA GLY A 297 3.42 25.80 25.13
C GLY A 297 2.95 25.06 23.87
N HIS A 298 1.89 25.54 23.23
CA HIS A 298 1.18 24.91 22.11
C HIS A 298 0.73 26.02 21.13
N PRO A 299 1.68 26.65 20.41
CA PRO A 299 1.39 27.83 19.60
C PRO A 299 0.67 27.47 18.30
N LEU A 300 -0.26 28.33 17.91
CA LEU A 300 -0.83 28.38 16.56
C LEU A 300 -0.08 29.43 15.74
N ASP A 301 0.52 29.06 14.60
CA ASP A 301 1.37 30.00 13.82
C ASP A 301 1.01 30.09 12.33
N ASN A 302 1.31 29.08 11.51
CA ASN A 302 1.27 29.20 10.05
C ASN A 302 0.30 28.21 9.38
N ILE A 303 -0.72 28.72 8.68
CA ILE A 303 -1.77 27.93 8.01
C ILE A 303 -1.96 28.41 6.57
N SER A 304 -1.89 27.49 5.61
CA SER A 304 -2.34 27.69 4.22
C SER A 304 -3.59 26.84 3.98
N PHE A 305 -4.63 27.46 3.44
CA PHE A 305 -5.94 26.85 3.17
C PHE A 305 -6.43 27.33 1.80
N HIS A 306 -6.11 26.59 0.74
CA HIS A 306 -6.28 27.08 -0.62
C HIS A 306 -6.78 26.05 -1.64
N HIS A 307 -7.38 26.52 -2.74
CA HIS A 307 -7.98 25.67 -3.78
C HIS A 307 -9.04 24.66 -3.26
N ASN A 308 -9.63 24.89 -2.09
CA ASN A 308 -10.62 23.98 -1.50
C ASN A 308 -12.06 24.31 -1.93
N LEU A 309 -12.97 23.35 -1.80
CA LEU A 309 -14.42 23.52 -1.92
C LEU A 309 -15.06 23.46 -0.53
N LEU A 310 -15.78 24.51 -0.15
CA LEU A 310 -16.64 24.57 1.03
C LEU A 310 -18.10 24.45 0.55
N TYR A 311 -18.75 23.31 0.75
CA TYR A 311 -20.05 22.98 0.16
C TYR A 311 -21.16 22.85 1.22
N ARG A 312 -22.19 23.70 1.13
CA ARG A 312 -23.35 23.71 2.04
C ARG A 312 -22.96 23.82 3.52
N LEU A 313 -22.04 24.74 3.84
CA LEU A 313 -21.63 25.03 5.22
C LEU A 313 -22.35 26.28 5.75
N GLY A 314 -23.00 26.18 6.91
CA GLY A 314 -23.82 27.26 7.45
C GLY A 314 -23.01 28.45 7.98
N GLY A 315 -21.83 28.20 8.52
CA GLY A 315 -20.90 29.21 9.01
C GLY A 315 -19.51 28.65 9.30
N ARG A 316 -18.63 29.49 9.87
CA ARG A 316 -17.18 29.28 10.03
C ARG A 316 -16.47 28.99 8.70
N LEU A 317 -16.16 30.04 7.95
CA LEU A 317 -15.76 29.97 6.53
C LEU A 317 -14.36 30.56 6.16
N PRO A 318 -13.27 30.33 6.92
CA PRO A 318 -13.16 29.73 8.25
C PRO A 318 -13.54 30.73 9.37
N GLN A 319 -13.82 30.24 10.58
CA GLN A 319 -13.80 31.09 11.77
C GLN A 319 -12.39 31.07 12.35
N ILE A 320 -11.79 32.25 12.51
CA ILE A 320 -10.48 32.44 13.14
C ILE A 320 -10.72 33.03 14.53
N ASP A 321 -10.15 32.39 15.56
CA ASP A 321 -10.33 32.73 16.97
C ASP A 321 -9.10 32.34 17.80
N CYS A 322 -8.98 32.85 19.02
CA CYS A 322 -8.10 32.27 20.04
C CYS A 322 -8.84 32.27 21.37
N ASP A 323 -8.89 31.10 22.01
CA ASP A 323 -9.39 30.73 23.33
C ASP A 323 -10.38 31.63 24.10
N ASP A 324 -11.50 31.02 24.53
CA ASP A 324 -12.50 31.69 25.37
C ASP A 324 -12.11 31.66 26.88
N GLY A 325 -10.93 31.14 27.26
CA GLY A 325 -10.60 30.71 28.62
C GLY A 325 -9.37 31.39 29.28
N PRO A 326 -9.44 31.84 30.55
CA PRO A 326 -8.32 32.47 31.26
C PRO A 326 -7.22 31.49 31.74
N SER A 327 -7.33 30.20 31.41
CA SER A 327 -6.32 29.15 31.59
C SER A 327 -5.59 28.79 30.28
N GLU A 328 -6.14 29.18 29.14
CA GLU A 328 -5.69 28.85 27.78
C GLU A 328 -5.21 30.14 27.11
N ARG A 329 -4.25 30.82 27.73
CA ARG A 329 -3.81 32.13 27.26
C ARG A 329 -2.74 31.98 26.18
N SER A 330 -2.94 32.67 25.06
CA SER A 330 -1.82 33.17 24.27
C SER A 330 -1.06 34.20 25.10
N GLU A 331 0.12 33.83 25.63
CA GLU A 331 1.08 34.81 26.19
C GLU A 331 1.95 35.46 25.09
N THR A 332 1.70 35.12 23.82
CA THR A 332 2.44 35.62 22.67
C THR A 332 1.67 36.73 21.95
N ASP A 333 2.31 37.90 21.81
CA ASP A 333 1.84 39.01 20.95
C ASP A 333 2.08 38.73 19.44
N SER A 334 2.70 37.59 19.08
CA SER A 334 2.96 37.19 17.70
C SER A 334 1.66 36.90 16.93
N PRO A 335 1.49 37.44 15.71
CA PRO A 335 0.29 37.19 14.91
C PRO A 335 0.33 35.84 14.20
N VAL A 336 -0.81 35.14 14.19
CA VAL A 336 -1.02 33.92 13.38
C VAL A 336 -1.03 34.29 11.90
N SER A 337 -0.23 33.61 11.07
CA SER A 337 -0.14 33.79 9.62
C SER A 337 -1.05 32.84 8.86
N ILE A 338 -2.03 33.37 8.13
CA ILE A 338 -3.08 32.59 7.46
C ILE A 338 -3.18 33.00 5.98
N GLU A 339 -2.96 32.04 5.09
CA GLU A 339 -3.16 32.20 3.64
C GLU A 339 -4.44 31.44 3.25
N SER A 340 -5.54 32.15 2.97
CA SER A 340 -6.84 31.56 2.66
C SER A 340 -7.31 32.01 1.28
N SER A 341 -6.95 31.25 0.25
CA SER A 341 -6.99 31.75 -1.13
C SER A 341 -7.51 30.76 -2.16
N TRP A 342 -8.14 31.27 -3.22
CA TRP A 342 -8.65 30.48 -4.35
C TRP A 342 -9.67 29.38 -3.98
N ASN A 343 -10.31 29.50 -2.82
CA ASN A 343 -11.36 28.55 -2.40
C ASN A 343 -12.69 28.88 -3.08
N LEU A 344 -13.49 27.84 -3.37
CA LEU A 344 -14.88 27.97 -3.81
C LEU A 344 -15.82 27.76 -2.61
N LEU A 345 -16.60 28.77 -2.27
CA LEU A 345 -17.62 28.72 -1.25
C LEU A 345 -18.98 28.51 -1.95
N TRP A 346 -19.55 27.32 -1.80
CA TRP A 346 -20.77 26.88 -2.47
C TRP A 346 -21.94 26.78 -1.49
N ASP A 347 -22.99 27.57 -1.71
CA ASP A 347 -24.22 27.56 -0.90
C ASP A 347 -23.99 27.76 0.61
N THR A 348 -23.22 28.79 0.97
CA THR A 348 -22.92 29.12 2.37
C THR A 348 -24.08 29.81 3.09
N GLY A 349 -24.28 29.51 4.37
CA GLY A 349 -25.41 30.04 5.16
C GLY A 349 -25.28 31.47 5.67
N THR A 350 -24.05 31.93 5.92
CA THR A 350 -23.74 33.28 6.45
C THR A 350 -22.49 33.86 5.77
N ASP A 351 -22.19 35.11 6.07
CA ASP A 351 -20.98 35.84 5.71
C ASP A 351 -19.70 35.29 6.36
N ILE A 352 -18.55 35.60 5.77
CA ILE A 352 -17.24 35.29 6.37
C ILE A 352 -16.99 36.28 7.51
N GLY A 353 -17.38 35.89 8.72
CA GLY A 353 -17.19 36.65 9.95
C GLY A 353 -16.03 36.13 10.80
N PHE A 354 -15.20 37.04 11.31
CA PHE A 354 -14.24 36.77 12.38
C PHE A 354 -14.82 37.33 13.69
N LYS A 355 -14.57 36.65 14.83
CA LYS A 355 -14.98 37.20 16.13
C LYS A 355 -14.30 38.56 16.37
N ASP A 356 -14.92 39.42 17.16
CA ASP A 356 -14.31 40.67 17.59
C ASP A 356 -13.28 40.47 18.73
N HIS A 357 -12.32 41.38 18.80
CA HIS A 357 -11.28 41.39 19.82
C HIS A 357 -11.70 42.20 21.06
N TYR A 358 -11.60 41.60 22.25
CA TYR A 358 -11.88 42.26 23.53
C TYR A 358 -10.64 42.29 24.45
N LEU A 359 -10.50 43.36 25.22
CA LEU A 359 -9.49 43.45 26.28
C LEU A 359 -10.04 42.90 27.60
N ASN A 360 -9.18 42.25 28.38
CA ASN A 360 -9.51 41.87 29.75
C ASN A 360 -9.50 43.11 30.69
N PRO A 361 -10.07 43.01 31.91
CA PRO A 361 -10.08 44.12 32.88
C PRO A 361 -8.69 44.61 33.32
N TRP A 362 -7.61 43.92 32.92
CA TRP A 362 -6.21 44.26 33.20
C TRP A 362 -5.46 44.80 31.96
N GLY A 363 -6.16 45.02 30.84
CA GLY A 363 -5.60 45.60 29.62
C GLY A 363 -4.85 44.62 28.71
N GLN A 364 -5.01 43.31 28.91
CA GLN A 364 -4.39 42.28 28.07
C GLN A 364 -5.36 41.79 26.98
N HIS A 365 -4.81 41.36 25.86
CA HIS A 365 -5.56 40.77 24.75
C HIS A 365 -6.13 39.41 25.15
N TYR A 366 -7.42 39.16 24.89
CA TYR A 366 -8.01 37.82 25.10
C TYR A 366 -7.66 36.84 23.97
N ARG A 367 -7.20 37.33 22.82
CA ARG A 367 -6.76 36.51 21.68
C ARG A 367 -5.50 37.07 21.03
N ALA A 368 -4.73 36.22 20.35
CA ALA A 368 -3.63 36.68 19.50
C ALA A 368 -4.16 37.47 18.28
N PRO A 369 -3.39 38.42 17.73
CA PRO A 369 -3.70 38.99 16.42
C PRO A 369 -3.53 37.95 15.31
N PHE A 370 -4.08 38.21 14.13
CA PHE A 370 -3.78 37.43 12.93
C PHE A 370 -3.47 38.29 11.70
N HIS A 371 -2.63 37.75 10.83
CA HIS A 371 -2.28 38.26 9.51
C HIS A 371 -2.90 37.33 8.45
N LEU A 372 -3.88 37.83 7.70
CA LEU A 372 -4.64 37.05 6.73
C LEU A 372 -4.43 37.59 5.31
N ASN A 373 -3.96 36.74 4.40
CA ASN A 373 -4.18 36.92 2.97
C ASN A 373 -5.48 36.19 2.62
N TYR A 374 -6.47 36.93 2.11
CA TYR A 374 -7.71 36.37 1.60
C TYR A 374 -7.79 36.73 0.12
N VAL A 375 -7.37 35.83 -0.78
CA VAL A 375 -7.14 36.16 -2.20
C VAL A 375 -7.93 35.25 -3.15
N GLY A 376 -8.68 35.83 -4.08
CA GLY A 376 -9.26 35.11 -5.21
C GLY A 376 -10.35 34.09 -4.87
N ASN A 377 -10.89 34.13 -3.65
CA ASN A 377 -11.96 33.22 -3.24
C ASN A 377 -13.28 33.62 -3.94
N TYR A 378 -14.09 32.63 -4.31
CA TYR A 378 -15.36 32.86 -4.99
C TYR A 378 -16.53 32.27 -4.20
N ALA A 379 -17.53 33.08 -3.90
CA ALA A 379 -18.78 32.65 -3.27
C ALA A 379 -19.90 32.52 -4.32
N HIS A 380 -20.46 31.31 -4.46
CA HIS A 380 -21.63 31.04 -5.27
C HIS A 380 -22.81 30.68 -4.37
N VAL A 381 -23.68 31.66 -4.12
CA VAL A 381 -24.78 31.57 -3.14
C VAL A 381 -26.16 31.70 -3.79
N ARG A 382 -27.21 31.39 -3.03
CA ARG A 382 -28.62 31.50 -3.48
C ARG A 382 -29.02 32.95 -3.73
N PRO A 383 -29.98 33.23 -4.63
CA PRO A 383 -30.56 34.57 -4.82
C PRO A 383 -31.19 35.20 -3.56
N THR A 384 -31.47 34.40 -2.53
CA THR A 384 -32.02 34.84 -1.23
C THR A 384 -30.95 35.15 -0.18
N TYR A 385 -29.66 34.97 -0.49
CA TYR A 385 -28.57 35.22 0.45
C TYR A 385 -28.45 36.72 0.76
N PRO A 386 -28.53 37.15 2.04
CA PRO A 386 -28.82 38.55 2.38
C PRO A 386 -27.57 39.41 2.68
N TYR A 387 -26.39 38.79 2.74
CA TYR A 387 -25.12 39.43 3.12
C TYR A 387 -24.32 39.90 1.91
N GLY A 388 -23.19 40.58 2.16
CA GLY A 388 -22.14 40.81 1.17
C GLY A 388 -21.31 39.53 0.97
N MET A 389 -20.02 39.58 1.30
CA MET A 389 -19.18 38.37 1.41
C MET A 389 -18.52 38.27 2.78
N PHE A 390 -18.18 39.39 3.40
CA PHE A 390 -17.47 39.46 4.68
C PHE A 390 -18.28 40.21 5.73
N GLY A 391 -18.20 39.74 6.98
CA GLY A 391 -18.72 40.45 8.14
C GLY A 391 -17.84 41.65 8.50
N SER A 392 -18.46 42.73 8.96
CA SER A 392 -17.73 43.88 9.51
C SER A 392 -17.11 43.54 10.87
N THR A 393 -15.78 43.62 10.98
CA THR A 393 -15.04 43.52 12.25
C THR A 393 -14.78 44.89 12.86
N SER A 394 -14.71 44.98 14.20
CA SER A 394 -14.48 46.22 14.95
C SER A 394 -13.08 46.35 15.58
N GLY A 395 -12.27 45.29 15.50
CA GLY A 395 -10.90 45.24 15.99
C GLY A 395 -9.89 46.10 15.19
N THR A 396 -8.72 46.35 15.79
CA THR A 396 -7.61 47.11 15.17
C THR A 396 -6.26 46.38 15.16
N ILE A 397 -6.19 45.18 15.75
CA ILE A 397 -4.95 44.39 15.85
C ILE A 397 -4.74 43.46 14.66
N ASP A 398 -5.81 42.96 14.05
CA ASP A 398 -5.77 42.03 12.93
C ASP A 398 -5.41 42.75 11.62
N ARG A 399 -4.80 42.04 10.67
CA ARG A 399 -4.33 42.61 9.39
C ARG A 399 -4.78 41.72 8.23
N ILE A 400 -5.75 42.18 7.45
CA ILE A 400 -6.36 41.39 6.37
C ILE A 400 -6.08 42.06 5.03
N TYR A 401 -5.39 41.35 4.14
CA TYR A 401 -5.25 41.69 2.73
C TYR A 401 -6.38 41.02 1.94
N TYR A 402 -7.22 41.83 1.31
CA TYR A 402 -8.29 41.37 0.42
C TYR A 402 -7.87 41.62 -1.03
N HIS A 403 -7.93 40.60 -1.88
CA HIS A 403 -7.65 40.78 -3.31
C HIS A 403 -8.43 39.80 -4.20
N ASP A 404 -9.15 40.33 -5.18
CA ASP A 404 -9.83 39.58 -6.24
C ASP A 404 -10.93 38.60 -5.75
N ASN A 405 -11.46 38.80 -4.53
CA ASN A 405 -12.55 38.00 -3.99
C ASN A 405 -13.90 38.47 -4.54
N ARG A 406 -14.78 37.52 -4.87
CA ARG A 406 -16.03 37.80 -5.61
C ARG A 406 -17.19 36.96 -5.09
N ILE A 407 -18.42 37.44 -5.37
CA ILE A 407 -19.66 36.72 -5.08
C ILE A 407 -20.63 36.83 -6.26
N ASN A 408 -21.31 35.73 -6.59
CA ASN A 408 -22.17 35.61 -7.78
C ASN A 408 -23.32 36.64 -7.84
N LEU A 409 -23.86 37.07 -6.69
CA LEU A 409 -24.96 38.06 -6.62
C LEU A 409 -24.52 39.49 -6.96
N TYR A 410 -23.24 39.81 -6.75
CA TYR A 410 -22.73 41.18 -6.87
C TYR A 410 -21.48 41.23 -7.77
N PRO A 411 -21.59 40.85 -9.06
CA PRO A 411 -20.43 40.66 -9.95
C PRO A 411 -19.66 41.95 -10.26
N SER A 412 -20.18 43.12 -9.89
CA SER A 412 -19.52 44.43 -10.00
C SER A 412 -18.76 44.85 -8.74
N PHE A 413 -18.85 44.09 -7.66
CA PHE A 413 -18.23 44.39 -6.35
C PHE A 413 -17.19 43.33 -6.02
N GLY A 414 -16.12 43.73 -5.34
CA GLY A 414 -15.07 42.83 -4.87
C GLY A 414 -14.45 43.30 -3.57
N ASP A 415 -13.79 42.38 -2.87
CA ASP A 415 -12.96 42.70 -1.71
C ASP A 415 -13.66 43.59 -0.67
N LEU A 416 -13.18 44.83 -0.49
CA LEU A 416 -13.68 45.77 0.51
C LEU A 416 -15.13 46.23 0.25
N ASP A 417 -15.60 46.21 -0.99
CA ASP A 417 -17.00 46.55 -1.34
C ASP A 417 -18.00 45.58 -0.68
N LEU A 418 -17.55 44.36 -0.40
CA LEU A 418 -18.35 43.24 0.09
C LEU A 418 -18.30 43.07 1.62
N VAL A 419 -17.60 43.97 2.35
CA VAL A 419 -17.46 43.93 3.82
C VAL A 419 -18.59 44.71 4.50
N PHE A 420 -19.49 44.02 5.20
CA PHE A 420 -20.69 44.66 5.75
C PHE A 420 -21.21 43.98 7.02
N CYS A 421 -21.86 44.73 7.92
CA CYS A 421 -22.22 44.24 9.26
C CYS A 421 -23.42 43.30 9.33
N CYS A 422 -24.26 43.29 8.30
CA CYS A 422 -25.70 43.13 8.49
C CYS A 422 -26.37 42.41 7.31
N ASN A 423 -27.44 41.65 7.60
CA ASN A 423 -28.21 40.85 6.63
C ASN A 423 -29.15 41.68 5.73
N ASN A 424 -28.69 42.84 5.25
CA ASN A 424 -29.44 43.72 4.36
C ASN A 424 -28.52 44.43 3.34
N PHE A 425 -27.46 43.74 2.90
CA PHE A 425 -26.48 44.26 1.94
C PHE A 425 -27.12 44.64 0.60
N ALA A 426 -28.07 43.83 0.11
CA ALA A 426 -28.80 44.09 -1.14
C ALA A 426 -29.46 45.48 -1.24
N THR A 427 -29.75 46.13 -0.09
CA THR A 427 -30.37 47.45 -0.02
C THR A 427 -29.38 48.57 0.36
N ASN A 428 -28.25 48.24 1.00
CA ASN A 428 -27.37 49.21 1.66
C ASN A 428 -25.89 49.13 1.22
N GLY A 429 -25.52 48.14 0.41
CA GLY A 429 -24.21 48.02 -0.21
C GLY A 429 -24.04 48.88 -1.47
N PRO A 430 -22.82 48.97 -2.03
CA PRO A 430 -21.59 48.39 -1.51
C PRO A 430 -21.11 49.14 -0.26
N ASN A 431 -20.17 48.53 0.46
CA ASN A 431 -19.46 49.23 1.51
C ASN A 431 -18.63 50.40 0.95
N THR A 432 -18.60 51.51 1.70
CA THR A 432 -17.92 52.76 1.33
C THR A 432 -16.83 53.16 2.32
N ARG A 433 -16.49 52.29 3.27
CA ARG A 433 -15.51 52.54 4.34
C ARG A 433 -14.43 51.47 4.33
N VAL A 434 -13.17 51.87 4.49
CA VAL A 434 -12.07 50.94 4.72
C VAL A 434 -12.14 50.43 6.18
N PRO A 435 -12.26 49.11 6.42
CA PRO A 435 -12.18 48.55 7.77
C PRO A 435 -10.81 48.78 8.40
N ALA A 436 -10.73 48.95 9.72
CA ALA A 436 -9.46 49.23 10.40
C ALA A 436 -8.45 48.06 10.37
N VAL A 437 -8.92 46.86 10.04
CA VAL A 437 -8.09 45.65 9.84
C VAL A 437 -7.49 45.56 8.44
N ALA A 438 -7.98 46.33 7.46
CA ALA A 438 -7.57 46.17 6.07
C ALA A 438 -6.14 46.67 5.82
N VAL A 439 -5.35 45.88 5.07
CA VAL A 439 -4.03 46.28 4.55
C VAL A 439 -4.01 46.24 3.02
N PHE A 440 -3.14 47.04 2.41
CA PHE A 440 -3.08 47.27 0.96
C PHE A 440 -1.90 46.60 0.25
N ALA A 441 -1.17 45.74 0.97
CA ALA A 441 -0.11 44.89 0.42
C ALA A 441 -0.32 43.47 0.98
N PRO A 442 -0.05 42.42 0.18
CA PRO A 442 -0.10 41.05 0.68
C PRO A 442 0.95 40.84 1.76
N HIS A 443 0.62 39.99 2.74
CA HIS A 443 1.60 39.46 3.67
C HIS A 443 2.59 38.55 2.92
N ALA A 444 3.85 38.55 3.37
CA ALA A 444 4.93 37.82 2.72
C ALA A 444 4.93 36.32 3.08
N PHE A 445 3.85 35.63 2.69
CA PHE A 445 3.65 34.20 2.87
C PHE A 445 4.22 33.39 1.68
N PRO A 446 4.35 32.06 1.78
CA PRO A 446 4.74 31.22 0.65
C PRO A 446 3.79 31.43 -0.54
N ALA A 447 4.37 31.70 -1.72
CA ALA A 447 3.59 31.91 -2.93
C ALA A 447 2.79 30.64 -3.31
N LEU A 448 1.57 30.86 -3.77
CA LEU A 448 0.67 29.84 -4.32
C LEU A 448 0.54 30.04 -5.83
N THR A 449 0.26 28.97 -6.56
CA THR A 449 -0.17 29.03 -7.96
C THR A 449 -1.52 29.75 -8.04
N PRO A 450 -1.65 30.84 -8.83
CA PRO A 450 -2.94 31.48 -9.03
C PRO A 450 -3.85 30.59 -9.90
N GLY A 451 -5.02 30.22 -9.38
CA GLY A 451 -6.07 29.66 -10.23
C GLY A 451 -6.94 30.75 -10.89
N THR A 452 -8.08 30.35 -11.45
CA THR A 452 -9.02 31.25 -12.14
C THR A 452 -9.94 32.06 -11.21
N PRO A 453 -10.27 33.33 -11.54
CA PRO A 453 -11.20 34.15 -10.76
C PRO A 453 -12.66 33.99 -11.21
N GLY A 454 -13.61 34.23 -10.28
CA GLY A 454 -15.05 34.26 -10.57
C GLY A 454 -15.61 32.92 -11.06
N ASP A 455 -16.59 32.93 -11.97
CA ASP A 455 -17.30 31.71 -12.42
C ASP A 455 -16.42 30.62 -13.03
N ALA A 456 -15.23 30.95 -13.54
CA ALA A 456 -14.27 29.95 -14.04
C ALA A 456 -13.76 29.02 -12.92
N ARG A 457 -13.71 29.53 -11.67
CA ARG A 457 -13.36 28.76 -10.47
C ARG A 457 -14.26 27.54 -10.31
N ILE A 458 -15.54 27.63 -10.68
CA ILE A 458 -16.50 26.54 -10.55
C ILE A 458 -16.02 25.30 -11.31
N ASP A 459 -15.58 25.47 -12.54
CA ASP A 459 -15.18 24.35 -13.40
C ASP A 459 -13.78 23.81 -13.03
N GLU A 460 -12.85 24.70 -12.65
CA GLU A 460 -11.52 24.34 -12.14
C GLU A 460 -11.59 23.53 -10.84
N THR A 461 -12.31 24.06 -9.84
CA THR A 461 -12.56 23.37 -8.57
C THR A 461 -13.25 22.03 -8.83
N ALA A 462 -14.30 22.00 -9.64
CA ALA A 462 -15.05 20.77 -9.91
C ALA A 462 -14.27 19.72 -10.73
N ALA A 463 -13.17 20.09 -11.38
CA ALA A 463 -12.22 19.13 -11.92
C ALA A 463 -11.37 18.55 -10.79
N ALA A 464 -10.66 19.41 -10.04
CA ALA A 464 -9.55 19.01 -9.18
C ALA A 464 -9.92 18.51 -7.78
N VAL A 465 -10.87 19.11 -7.06
CA VAL A 465 -10.88 18.98 -5.58
C VAL A 465 -11.44 17.68 -5.03
N GLY A 466 -10.96 17.24 -3.86
CA GLY A 466 -11.48 16.11 -3.08
C GLY A 466 -10.76 14.79 -3.38
N ALA A 467 -11.20 13.73 -2.70
CA ALA A 467 -10.60 12.40 -2.80
C ALA A 467 -10.91 11.70 -4.12
N PHE A 468 -9.94 10.89 -4.58
CA PHE A 468 -10.06 10.08 -5.79
C PHE A 468 -9.61 8.63 -5.53
N PRO A 469 -10.19 7.63 -6.23
CA PRO A 469 -11.35 7.74 -7.13
C PRO A 469 -12.60 8.26 -6.39
N ARG A 470 -13.45 9.03 -7.08
CA ARG A 470 -14.59 9.73 -6.45
C ARG A 470 -15.72 8.75 -6.12
N ASP A 471 -16.08 8.67 -4.84
CA ASP A 471 -17.22 7.87 -4.37
C ASP A 471 -18.58 8.50 -4.76
N PRO A 472 -19.73 7.87 -4.43
CA PRO A 472 -21.05 8.42 -4.72
C PRO A 472 -21.31 9.82 -4.17
N MET A 473 -20.93 10.10 -2.92
CA MET A 473 -21.18 11.40 -2.28
C MET A 473 -20.33 12.51 -2.92
N ASP A 474 -19.03 12.26 -3.12
CA ASP A 474 -18.15 13.23 -3.79
C ASP A 474 -18.64 13.52 -5.22
N ARG A 475 -19.12 12.50 -5.96
CA ARG A 475 -19.71 12.70 -7.30
C ARG A 475 -20.99 13.51 -7.28
N ARG A 476 -21.90 13.30 -6.29
CA ARG A 476 -23.10 14.13 -6.14
C ARG A 476 -22.75 15.60 -5.97
N MET A 477 -21.88 15.91 -5.00
CA MET A 477 -21.51 17.30 -4.69
C MET A 477 -20.86 17.99 -5.89
N ILE A 478 -19.95 17.29 -6.58
CA ILE A 478 -19.26 17.82 -7.77
C ILE A 478 -20.23 18.01 -8.94
N GLU A 479 -21.20 17.12 -9.15
CA GLU A 479 -22.21 17.29 -10.21
C GLU A 479 -23.10 18.52 -9.95
N ARG A 480 -23.45 18.80 -8.69
CA ARG A 480 -24.16 20.05 -8.31
C ARG A 480 -23.34 21.30 -8.65
N VAL A 481 -22.04 21.30 -8.33
CA VAL A 481 -21.13 22.40 -8.67
C VAL A 481 -21.01 22.58 -10.20
N ARG A 482 -20.74 21.50 -10.95
CA ARG A 482 -20.62 21.53 -12.44
C ARG A 482 -21.88 22.05 -13.13
N SER A 483 -23.02 21.48 -12.76
CA SER A 483 -24.33 21.87 -13.30
C SER A 483 -24.83 23.23 -12.80
N ARG A 484 -24.08 23.87 -11.90
CA ARG A 484 -24.39 25.16 -11.26
C ARG A 484 -25.75 25.14 -10.53
N GLN A 485 -26.03 24.02 -9.88
CA GLN A 485 -27.25 23.78 -9.11
C GLN A 485 -26.97 23.82 -7.62
N ILE A 486 -27.68 24.69 -6.92
CA ILE A 486 -27.77 24.63 -5.46
C ILE A 486 -28.91 23.68 -5.09
N SER A 487 -28.70 22.82 -4.08
CA SER A 487 -29.71 21.86 -3.61
C SER A 487 -30.90 22.56 -2.93
N ASP A 488 -32.12 22.08 -3.16
CA ASP A 488 -33.31 22.58 -2.45
C ASP A 488 -33.37 22.13 -0.97
N THR A 489 -32.59 21.12 -0.58
CA THR A 489 -32.50 20.64 0.81
C THR A 489 -31.87 21.68 1.73
N HIS A 490 -32.43 21.86 2.93
CA HIS A 490 -31.89 22.79 3.93
C HIS A 490 -30.46 22.39 4.35
N GLY A 491 -29.56 23.35 4.55
CA GLY A 491 -28.12 23.07 4.73
C GLY A 491 -27.78 22.16 5.92
N SER A 492 -28.55 22.23 7.01
CA SER A 492 -28.41 21.35 8.19
C SER A 492 -28.88 19.90 7.95
N GLU A 493 -29.45 19.63 6.78
CA GLU A 493 -29.96 18.33 6.38
C GLU A 493 -29.12 17.75 5.23
N ALA A 494 -28.85 16.45 5.35
CA ALA A 494 -28.23 15.65 4.31
C ALA A 494 -29.06 15.70 3.02
N GLU A 495 -28.41 16.01 1.89
CA GLU A 495 -29.10 15.99 0.59
C GLU A 495 -29.48 14.55 0.16
N ALA A 496 -28.64 13.57 0.48
CA ALA A 496 -28.84 12.16 0.24
C ALA A 496 -28.16 11.32 1.33
N ASN A 497 -28.59 10.09 1.57
CA ASN A 497 -27.97 9.20 2.57
C ASN A 497 -26.79 8.39 1.98
N ASP A 498 -25.80 9.10 1.43
CA ASP A 498 -24.70 8.53 0.62
C ASP A 498 -23.31 8.58 1.28
N ALA A 499 -23.19 9.10 2.50
CA ALA A 499 -21.91 9.23 3.22
C ALA A 499 -21.12 7.92 3.41
N PHE A 500 -21.76 6.75 3.39
CA PHE A 500 -21.07 5.45 3.43
C PHE A 500 -21.39 4.56 2.23
N SER A 501 -21.91 5.13 1.14
CA SER A 501 -22.16 4.40 -0.10
C SER A 501 -20.85 4.11 -0.84
N LEU A 502 -20.79 2.94 -1.48
CA LEU A 502 -19.67 2.47 -2.30
C LEU A 502 -20.22 2.03 -3.66
N ASP A 503 -19.44 2.11 -4.74
CA ASP A 503 -19.88 1.69 -6.08
C ASP A 503 -19.91 0.16 -6.27
N TRP A 504 -19.50 -0.59 -5.27
CA TRP A 504 -19.30 -2.03 -5.34
C TRP A 504 -19.88 -2.75 -4.11
N THR A 505 -20.41 -3.95 -4.34
CA THR A 505 -20.76 -4.91 -3.28
C THR A 505 -19.58 -5.82 -2.91
N THR A 506 -18.61 -5.96 -3.81
CA THR A 506 -17.34 -6.69 -3.63
C THR A 506 -16.21 -5.75 -3.99
N PRO A 507 -15.26 -5.44 -3.09
CA PRO A 507 -14.21 -4.46 -3.37
C PRO A 507 -13.35 -4.88 -4.57
N PRO A 508 -12.91 -3.93 -5.41
CA PRO A 508 -11.91 -4.21 -6.43
C PRO A 508 -10.61 -4.72 -5.77
N PRO A 509 -9.94 -5.72 -6.37
CA PRO A 509 -8.67 -6.22 -5.85
C PRO A 509 -7.57 -5.17 -6.03
N PRO A 510 -6.54 -5.16 -5.17
CA PRO A 510 -5.35 -4.37 -5.42
C PRO A 510 -4.60 -4.83 -6.68
N PRO A 511 -3.81 -3.95 -7.31
CA PRO A 511 -2.79 -4.35 -8.26
C PRO A 511 -1.85 -5.41 -7.65
N LEU A 512 -1.25 -6.22 -8.52
CA LEU A 512 -0.10 -7.06 -8.11
C LEU A 512 1.09 -6.13 -7.83
N ASP A 513 1.78 -6.45 -6.74
CA ASP A 513 2.88 -5.74 -6.11
C ASP A 513 3.63 -6.86 -5.37
N SER A 514 4.61 -7.45 -6.05
CA SER A 514 5.14 -8.80 -5.77
C SER A 514 6.20 -8.86 -4.66
N ASP A 515 6.82 -7.74 -4.32
CA ASP A 515 7.82 -7.60 -3.25
C ASP A 515 7.36 -6.73 -2.06
N ASP A 516 6.10 -6.29 -2.07
CA ASP A 516 5.47 -5.45 -1.05
C ASP A 516 6.09 -4.03 -0.91
N ASP A 517 6.69 -3.46 -1.97
CA ASP A 517 7.37 -2.15 -1.93
C ASP A 517 6.47 -0.92 -2.21
N GLY A 518 5.22 -1.12 -2.61
CA GLY A 518 4.25 -0.04 -2.84
C GLY A 518 4.07 0.36 -4.30
N MET A 519 4.90 -0.16 -5.21
CA MET A 519 4.78 -0.01 -6.64
C MET A 519 4.23 -1.30 -7.28
N PRO A 520 3.22 -1.22 -8.17
CA PRO A 520 2.75 -2.41 -8.87
C PRO A 520 3.76 -2.91 -9.91
N ASP A 521 3.88 -4.22 -10.08
CA ASP A 521 4.80 -4.86 -11.03
C ASP A 521 4.72 -4.23 -12.43
N ALA A 522 3.50 -3.96 -12.90
CA ALA A 522 3.26 -3.38 -14.22
C ALA A 522 3.78 -1.94 -14.37
N TRP A 523 3.83 -1.17 -13.29
CA TRP A 523 4.44 0.16 -13.26
C TRP A 523 5.96 0.07 -13.23
N GLU A 524 6.51 -0.83 -12.42
CA GLU A 524 7.96 -1.04 -12.31
C GLU A 524 8.56 -1.54 -13.63
N LEU A 525 7.96 -2.58 -14.22
CA LEU A 525 8.34 -3.12 -15.53
C LEU A 525 8.29 -2.05 -16.63
N HIS A 526 7.32 -1.14 -16.61
CA HIS A 526 7.26 -0.02 -17.55
C HIS A 526 8.43 0.95 -17.37
N ASN A 527 8.90 1.15 -16.14
CA ASN A 527 9.93 2.13 -15.78
C ASN A 527 11.34 1.55 -15.62
N GLY A 528 11.51 0.22 -15.77
CA GLY A 528 12.79 -0.47 -15.65
C GLY A 528 13.24 -0.74 -14.20
N LEU A 529 12.30 -0.71 -13.25
CA LEU A 529 12.50 -1.13 -11.86
C LEU A 529 12.27 -2.65 -11.69
N ASN A 530 12.65 -3.20 -10.54
CA ASN A 530 12.66 -4.65 -10.32
C ASN A 530 11.49 -5.12 -9.42
N PRO A 531 10.44 -5.75 -9.97
CA PRO A 531 9.24 -6.15 -9.21
C PRO A 531 9.43 -7.31 -8.21
N LEU A 532 10.68 -7.61 -7.85
CA LEU A 532 11.09 -8.63 -6.88
C LEU A 532 12.15 -8.07 -5.89
N ALA A 533 12.40 -6.76 -5.85
CA ALA A 533 13.37 -6.17 -4.93
C ALA A 533 13.02 -4.74 -4.56
N GLN A 534 12.70 -4.55 -3.27
CA GLN A 534 12.18 -3.30 -2.69
C GLN A 534 13.07 -2.09 -3.01
N ASP A 535 12.76 -1.41 -4.11
CA ASP A 535 13.51 -0.28 -4.66
C ASP A 535 12.72 1.03 -4.58
N HIS A 536 11.59 1.02 -3.88
CA HIS A 536 10.72 2.14 -3.55
C HIS A 536 11.46 3.40 -3.06
N THR A 537 12.53 3.24 -2.26
CA THR A 537 13.40 4.35 -1.78
C THR A 537 14.49 4.79 -2.74
N GLY A 538 14.61 4.11 -3.88
CA GLY A 538 15.43 4.49 -5.01
C GLY A 538 15.02 5.84 -5.58
N LYS A 539 15.95 6.49 -6.29
CA LYS A 539 15.78 7.85 -6.83
C LYS A 539 15.81 7.91 -8.36
N GLN A 540 15.87 6.75 -9.01
CA GLN A 540 16.08 6.59 -10.45
C GLN A 540 15.00 7.33 -11.26
N LEU A 541 13.75 7.31 -10.79
CA LEU A 541 12.61 7.93 -11.48
C LEU A 541 12.45 9.44 -11.22
N SER A 542 13.05 9.97 -10.15
CA SER A 542 12.80 11.32 -9.65
C SER A 542 12.91 12.41 -10.72
N VAL A 543 14.06 12.48 -11.40
CA VAL A 543 14.32 13.52 -12.41
C VAL A 543 13.46 13.32 -13.66
N ALA A 544 13.20 12.08 -14.05
CA ALA A 544 12.41 11.75 -15.24
C ALA A 544 10.94 12.18 -15.11
N TYR A 545 10.32 11.92 -13.94
CA TYR A 545 8.90 12.23 -13.72
C TYR A 545 8.63 13.62 -13.15
N THR A 546 9.55 14.18 -12.35
CA THR A 546 9.29 15.45 -11.64
C THR A 546 10.16 16.61 -12.12
N GLY A 547 11.15 16.36 -12.98
CA GLY A 547 12.17 17.33 -13.39
C GLY A 547 13.18 17.68 -12.29
N VAL A 548 13.06 17.11 -11.09
CA VAL A 548 13.89 17.42 -9.91
C VAL A 548 14.38 16.12 -9.26
N ALA A 549 15.56 16.14 -8.64
CA ALA A 549 16.11 15.00 -7.90
C ALA A 549 15.68 15.01 -6.42
N GLY A 550 15.46 13.83 -5.84
CA GLY A 550 15.26 13.63 -4.41
C GLY A 550 13.98 12.88 -4.01
N TYR A 551 13.03 12.73 -4.93
CA TYR A 551 11.83 11.91 -4.70
C TYR A 551 12.16 10.41 -4.76
N ASP A 552 11.52 9.63 -3.90
CA ASP A 552 11.47 8.18 -3.96
C ASP A 552 10.79 7.69 -5.26
N ASN A 553 11.15 6.51 -5.76
CA ASN A 553 10.48 5.85 -6.89
C ASN A 553 8.99 5.69 -6.59
N LEU A 554 8.65 5.34 -5.34
CA LEU A 554 7.29 5.29 -4.83
C LEU A 554 6.60 6.67 -4.80
N GLU A 555 7.29 7.76 -4.49
CA GLU A 555 6.71 9.10 -4.63
C GLU A 555 6.40 9.43 -6.09
N CYS A 556 7.25 9.02 -7.03
CA CYS A 556 6.99 9.19 -8.46
C CYS A 556 5.73 8.43 -8.88
N TYR A 557 5.57 7.18 -8.43
CA TYR A 557 4.35 6.38 -8.64
C TYR A 557 3.11 7.04 -8.02
N LEU A 558 3.15 7.38 -6.72
CA LEU A 558 2.00 7.92 -5.99
C LEU A 558 1.54 9.28 -6.51
N ASN A 559 2.46 10.09 -7.03
CA ASN A 559 2.15 11.34 -7.73
C ASN A 559 1.55 11.07 -9.09
N ARG A 560 2.10 10.13 -9.86
CA ARG A 560 1.56 9.82 -11.18
C ARG A 560 0.19 9.16 -11.14
N LEU A 561 -0.08 8.37 -10.09
CA LEU A 561 -1.39 7.82 -9.78
C LEU A 561 -2.39 8.92 -9.39
N SER A 562 -1.95 9.94 -8.66
CA SER A 562 -2.75 11.15 -8.36
C SER A 562 -3.11 11.89 -9.66
N ASP A 563 -2.13 12.20 -10.51
CA ASP A 563 -2.36 12.83 -11.82
C ASP A 563 -3.35 12.04 -12.69
N HIS A 564 -3.17 10.71 -12.74
CA HIS A 564 -4.03 9.81 -13.49
C HIS A 564 -5.48 9.88 -13.02
N LEU A 565 -5.70 9.82 -11.70
CA LEU A 565 -7.03 9.83 -11.11
C LEU A 565 -7.73 11.20 -11.20
N VAL A 566 -6.97 12.29 -11.05
CA VAL A 566 -7.51 13.66 -11.04
C VAL A 566 -7.77 14.19 -12.46
N SER A 567 -6.80 14.01 -13.36
CA SER A 567 -6.80 14.64 -14.69
C SER A 567 -7.02 13.66 -15.85
N GLY A 568 -6.98 12.35 -15.61
CA GLY A 568 -6.98 11.34 -16.67
C GLY A 568 -5.63 11.21 -17.40
N ALA A 569 -4.55 11.79 -16.85
CA ALA A 569 -3.20 11.62 -17.38
C ALA A 569 -2.85 10.12 -17.51
N PRO A 570 -2.15 9.66 -18.57
CA PRO A 570 -1.75 8.26 -18.70
C PRO A 570 -0.91 7.83 -17.49
N LEU A 571 -1.27 6.73 -16.79
CA LEU A 571 -0.49 6.31 -15.62
C LEU A 571 0.99 6.12 -16.00
N THR A 572 1.27 5.62 -17.19
CA THR A 572 2.62 5.50 -17.75
C THR A 572 2.84 6.42 -18.95
N GLU A 573 4.04 7.01 -19.09
CA GLU A 573 4.43 7.85 -20.24
C GLU A 573 5.54 7.23 -21.10
N GLY A 574 5.64 7.69 -22.36
CA GLY A 574 6.63 7.23 -23.33
C GLY A 574 6.36 5.83 -23.89
N PRO A 575 7.23 5.32 -24.79
CA PRO A 575 7.37 3.88 -24.91
C PRO A 575 7.83 3.35 -23.54
N ALA A 576 7.30 2.20 -23.12
CA ALA A 576 7.81 1.54 -21.93
C ALA A 576 9.34 1.34 -22.04
N HIS A 577 10.04 1.36 -20.92
CA HIS A 577 11.43 0.88 -20.82
C HIS A 577 11.54 -0.65 -20.99
N VAL A 578 10.45 -1.29 -21.45
CA VAL A 578 10.51 -2.36 -22.46
C VAL A 578 11.35 -1.87 -23.64
N TYR A 579 12.67 -2.13 -23.56
CA TYR A 579 13.55 -2.25 -24.73
C TYR A 579 12.77 -2.97 -25.84
N PRO A 580 12.89 -2.56 -27.12
CA PRO A 580 12.20 -3.23 -28.23
C PRO A 580 12.80 -4.62 -28.48
N LEU A 581 12.47 -5.51 -27.56
CA LEU A 581 12.87 -6.89 -27.41
C LEU A 581 11.59 -7.70 -27.37
N THR A 582 11.14 -8.09 -28.56
CA THR A 582 10.18 -9.17 -28.68
C THR A 582 10.88 -10.47 -28.29
N LEU A 583 10.98 -10.73 -26.98
CA LEU A 583 11.53 -11.96 -26.43
C LEU A 583 10.53 -13.09 -26.66
N ALA A 584 10.62 -13.72 -27.82
CA ALA A 584 9.90 -14.94 -28.11
C ALA A 584 10.54 -16.09 -27.33
N ALA A 585 10.03 -16.37 -26.13
CA ALA A 585 10.39 -17.53 -25.35
C ALA A 585 9.77 -18.80 -25.95
N SER A 586 10.48 -19.48 -26.85
CA SER A 586 10.02 -20.75 -27.41
C SER A 586 10.36 -21.91 -26.47
N ALA A 587 9.50 -22.17 -25.48
CA ALA A 587 9.57 -23.40 -24.71
C ALA A 587 9.28 -24.60 -25.64
N SER A 588 10.21 -25.54 -25.71
CA SER A 588 10.08 -26.78 -26.46
C SER A 588 10.13 -27.96 -25.48
N PRO A 589 8.98 -28.50 -25.01
CA PRO A 589 7.61 -28.19 -25.42
C PRO A 589 7.01 -26.98 -24.69
N ALA A 590 5.90 -26.43 -25.20
CA ALA A 590 5.08 -25.40 -24.54
C ALA A 590 4.33 -25.92 -23.29
N THR A 591 4.70 -27.09 -22.78
CA THR A 591 4.10 -27.75 -21.62
C THR A 591 5.16 -28.67 -21.03
N ILE A 592 5.68 -28.34 -19.84
CA ILE A 592 6.75 -29.10 -19.17
C ILE A 592 6.11 -30.07 -18.18
N ALA A 593 6.61 -31.30 -18.07
CA ALA A 593 6.13 -32.24 -17.06
C ALA A 593 6.84 -32.00 -15.70
N PRO A 594 6.14 -32.10 -14.56
CA PRO A 594 6.78 -32.07 -13.24
C PRO A 594 7.93 -33.09 -13.14
N GLY A 595 9.05 -32.68 -12.56
CA GLY A 595 10.25 -33.51 -12.45
C GLY A 595 11.08 -33.66 -13.73
N THR A 596 10.77 -32.91 -14.80
CA THR A 596 11.59 -32.91 -16.04
C THR A 596 12.40 -31.63 -16.20
N ALA A 597 13.57 -31.76 -16.82
CA ALA A 597 14.38 -30.63 -17.24
C ALA A 597 13.92 -30.12 -18.61
N ALA A 598 13.78 -28.80 -18.75
CA ALA A 598 13.41 -28.12 -19.98
C ALA A 598 14.40 -26.99 -20.31
N SER A 599 14.53 -26.66 -21.60
CA SER A 599 15.27 -25.47 -22.03
C SER A 599 14.32 -24.32 -22.32
N ILE A 600 14.42 -23.24 -21.56
CA ILE A 600 13.83 -21.94 -21.93
C ILE A 600 14.82 -21.26 -22.89
N ARG A 601 14.32 -20.83 -24.05
CA ARG A 601 15.12 -20.19 -25.09
C ARG A 601 14.70 -18.75 -25.26
N VAL A 602 15.54 -17.83 -24.82
CA VAL A 602 15.34 -16.39 -24.99
C VAL A 602 16.04 -15.97 -26.28
N THR A 603 15.24 -15.58 -27.28
CA THR A 603 15.75 -15.17 -28.60
C THR A 603 15.60 -13.67 -28.77
N VAL A 604 16.71 -12.99 -29.02
CA VAL A 604 16.72 -11.55 -29.34
C VAL A 604 16.41 -11.36 -30.83
N ALA A 605 15.35 -10.60 -31.14
CA ALA A 605 14.90 -10.37 -32.51
C ALA A 605 15.94 -9.60 -33.36
N PRO A 606 16.11 -9.90 -34.67
CA PRO A 606 17.00 -9.14 -35.54
C PRO A 606 16.54 -7.68 -35.66
N GLY A 607 17.38 -6.74 -35.21
CA GLY A 607 17.06 -5.31 -35.17
C GLY A 607 16.86 -4.74 -33.76
N ALA A 608 16.78 -5.59 -32.73
CA ALA A 608 17.08 -5.16 -31.37
C ALA A 608 18.53 -4.63 -31.31
N PRO A 609 18.84 -3.67 -30.41
CA PRO A 609 20.16 -3.05 -30.39
C PRO A 609 21.24 -4.10 -30.04
N ALA A 610 22.43 -3.92 -30.62
CA ALA A 610 23.48 -4.94 -30.66
C ALA A 610 24.27 -5.07 -29.34
N ASP A 611 23.68 -4.59 -28.25
CA ASP A 611 24.33 -4.19 -27.01
C ASP A 611 23.90 -5.02 -25.79
N ILE A 612 23.18 -6.14 -25.93
CA ILE A 612 22.80 -6.97 -24.76
C ILE A 612 23.99 -7.78 -24.21
N ALA A 613 24.33 -7.52 -22.95
CA ALA A 613 25.45 -8.11 -22.23
C ALA A 613 25.05 -9.41 -21.52
N THR A 614 24.01 -9.36 -20.67
CA THR A 614 23.49 -10.51 -19.92
C THR A 614 21.97 -10.63 -20.00
N VAL A 615 21.49 -11.87 -19.87
CA VAL A 615 20.10 -12.21 -19.54
C VAL A 615 20.17 -13.13 -18.32
N GLU A 616 19.49 -12.76 -17.26
CA GLU A 616 19.39 -13.47 -16.00
C GLU A 616 17.91 -13.79 -15.75
N LEU A 617 17.60 -14.99 -15.27
CA LEU A 617 16.22 -15.39 -14.99
C LEU A 617 16.01 -15.46 -13.47
N ALA A 618 14.94 -14.84 -13.00
CA ALA A 618 14.44 -14.94 -11.64
C ALA A 618 13.06 -15.60 -11.68
N ALA A 619 12.89 -16.70 -10.93
CA ALA A 619 11.70 -17.53 -11.02
C ALA A 619 10.80 -17.40 -9.79
N ASP A 620 9.74 -16.59 -9.88
CA ASP A 620 8.39 -16.90 -9.36
C ASP A 620 7.43 -15.73 -9.67
N THR A 621 6.47 -15.91 -10.58
CA THR A 621 5.21 -15.12 -10.63
C THR A 621 4.02 -16.01 -11.06
N LEU A 622 2.82 -15.72 -10.54
CA LEU A 622 1.60 -16.52 -10.65
C LEU A 622 0.35 -15.57 -10.76
N LEU A 623 -0.52 -15.68 -11.78
CA LEU A 623 -1.78 -14.88 -11.92
C LEU A 623 -2.96 -15.66 -12.56
N ALA A 624 -4.18 -15.79 -11.98
CA ALA A 624 -4.72 -15.48 -10.63
C ALA A 624 -5.42 -16.74 -10.02
N PRO A 625 -5.69 -16.86 -8.68
CA PRO A 625 -5.73 -15.83 -7.64
C PRO A 625 -4.79 -16.13 -6.46
N PHE A 626 -3.55 -15.66 -6.52
CA PHE A 626 -2.46 -16.29 -5.76
C PHE A 626 -2.07 -15.63 -4.45
N THR A 627 -1.76 -16.52 -3.51
CA THR A 627 -0.73 -16.31 -2.49
C THR A 627 0.63 -16.69 -3.10
N ILE A 628 1.65 -15.84 -2.94
CA ILE A 628 3.05 -16.21 -3.21
C ILE A 628 3.71 -16.55 -1.86
N PRO A 629 4.25 -17.76 -1.66
CA PRO A 629 5.25 -18.02 -0.63
C PRO A 629 6.66 -17.70 -1.16
N SER A 630 7.58 -17.38 -0.24
CA SER A 630 9.03 -17.14 -0.45
C SER A 630 9.65 -17.88 -1.65
N PRO A 631 10.55 -17.22 -2.43
CA PRO A 631 11.21 -17.83 -3.58
C PRO A 631 11.89 -19.15 -3.22
N ALA A 632 11.62 -20.19 -4.00
CA ALA A 632 12.33 -21.45 -3.94
C ALA A 632 13.45 -21.45 -4.99
N ALA A 633 14.70 -21.65 -4.56
CA ALA A 633 15.86 -21.62 -5.44
C ALA A 633 15.71 -22.64 -6.60
N ILE A 634 15.73 -22.14 -7.83
CA ILE A 634 15.88 -22.96 -9.04
C ILE A 634 17.32 -22.75 -9.55
N ASP A 635 18.09 -23.83 -9.62
CA ASP A 635 19.43 -23.80 -10.24
C ASP A 635 19.30 -23.55 -11.75
N ILE A 636 19.57 -22.32 -12.17
CA ILE A 636 19.56 -21.94 -13.59
C ILE A 636 21.00 -21.94 -14.11
N THR A 637 21.30 -22.89 -15.00
CA THR A 637 22.53 -22.90 -15.79
C THR A 637 22.29 -22.28 -17.15
N ALA A 638 23.12 -21.30 -17.52
CA ALA A 638 22.98 -20.49 -18.72
C ALA A 638 24.10 -20.75 -19.72
N GLU A 639 23.75 -20.91 -21.00
CA GLU A 639 24.71 -20.94 -22.12
C GLU A 639 24.30 -19.93 -23.20
N ARG A 640 25.23 -19.03 -23.58
CA ARG A 640 25.04 -18.05 -24.65
C ARG A 640 25.63 -18.59 -25.96
N THR A 641 24.82 -18.65 -27.01
CA THR A 641 25.26 -18.98 -28.38
C THR A 641 24.82 -17.89 -29.36
N GLY A 642 25.67 -16.88 -29.58
CA GLY A 642 25.36 -15.74 -30.46
C GLY A 642 24.25 -14.85 -29.88
N ASN A 643 23.14 -14.71 -30.61
CA ASN A 643 21.94 -13.96 -30.21
C ASN A 643 20.90 -14.83 -29.46
N LEU A 644 21.22 -16.10 -29.19
CA LEU A 644 20.38 -17.03 -28.46
C LEU A 644 20.95 -17.23 -27.05
N TRP A 645 20.10 -17.03 -26.05
CA TRP A 645 20.35 -17.43 -24.68
C TRP A 645 19.51 -18.67 -24.36
N ALA A 646 20.17 -19.74 -23.91
CA ALA A 646 19.51 -20.96 -23.46
C ALA A 646 19.70 -21.11 -21.95
N HIS A 647 18.58 -21.22 -21.23
CA HIS A 647 18.54 -21.44 -19.80
C HIS A 647 17.90 -22.80 -19.54
N PHE A 648 18.58 -23.65 -18.78
CA PHE A 648 18.04 -24.94 -18.36
C PHE A 648 17.32 -24.78 -17.03
N VAL A 649 16.06 -25.24 -16.98
CA VAL A 649 15.19 -25.18 -15.81
C VAL A 649 14.73 -26.60 -15.49
N THR A 650 14.93 -27.04 -14.25
CA THR A 650 14.37 -28.30 -13.74
C THR A 650 13.09 -27.99 -12.98
N VAL A 651 11.95 -28.50 -13.43
CA VAL A 651 10.67 -28.28 -12.77
C VAL A 651 10.56 -29.21 -11.55
N PRO A 652 10.29 -28.69 -10.32
CA PRO A 652 10.08 -29.53 -9.14
C PRO A 652 8.97 -30.58 -9.36
N ALA A 653 9.15 -31.78 -8.81
CA ALA A 653 8.24 -32.91 -9.04
C ALA A 653 6.84 -32.74 -8.39
N ASP A 654 6.74 -31.82 -7.45
CA ASP A 654 5.54 -31.42 -6.69
C ASP A 654 4.86 -30.15 -7.22
N ARG A 655 5.46 -29.45 -8.19
CA ARG A 655 4.89 -28.22 -8.77
C ARG A 655 3.58 -28.54 -9.51
N ALA A 656 2.54 -27.77 -9.22
CA ALA A 656 1.20 -28.01 -9.74
C ALA A 656 1.10 -27.79 -11.26
N PRO A 657 0.16 -28.46 -11.96
CA PRO A 657 -0.18 -28.12 -13.34
C PRO A 657 -0.80 -26.71 -13.42
N GLY A 658 -0.38 -25.90 -14.39
CA GLY A 658 -0.84 -24.52 -14.54
C GLY A 658 0.07 -23.70 -15.47
N THR A 659 -0.31 -22.46 -15.76
CA THR A 659 0.60 -21.47 -16.38
C THR A 659 1.28 -20.67 -15.28
N TYR A 660 2.56 -20.42 -15.48
CA TYR A 660 3.47 -19.69 -14.58
C TYR A 660 4.15 -18.60 -15.38
N GLU A 661 4.54 -17.51 -14.73
CA GLU A 661 5.40 -16.49 -15.33
C GLU A 661 6.78 -16.52 -14.66
N ILE A 662 7.82 -16.21 -15.44
CA ILE A 662 9.21 -16.13 -15.01
C ILE A 662 9.74 -14.76 -15.38
N LEU A 663 10.33 -14.05 -14.43
CA LEU A 663 10.94 -12.75 -14.67
C LEU A 663 12.32 -12.95 -15.32
N ALA A 664 12.57 -12.23 -16.40
CA ALA A 664 13.88 -12.13 -17.03
C ALA A 664 14.44 -10.73 -16.77
N HIS A 665 15.53 -10.65 -16.01
CA HIS A 665 16.36 -9.47 -15.88
C HIS A 665 17.35 -9.40 -17.06
N ILE A 666 17.50 -8.22 -17.65
CA ILE A 666 18.26 -7.99 -18.87
C ILE A 666 19.21 -6.83 -18.59
N THR A 667 20.51 -7.02 -18.83
CA THR A 667 21.50 -5.94 -18.72
C THR A 667 22.22 -5.75 -20.04
N ASP A 668 22.35 -4.49 -20.48
CA ASP A 668 23.07 -4.13 -21.69
C ASP A 668 24.55 -3.78 -21.44
N THR A 669 25.31 -3.56 -22.51
CA THR A 669 26.75 -3.25 -22.50
C THR A 669 27.03 -1.79 -22.08
N GLY A 670 25.99 -0.98 -21.93
CA GLY A 670 26.02 0.32 -21.25
C GLY A 670 25.62 0.24 -19.78
N SER A 671 25.47 -0.97 -19.22
CA SER A 671 25.02 -1.22 -17.83
C SER A 671 23.62 -0.68 -17.52
N ARG A 672 22.75 -0.60 -18.53
CA ARG A 672 21.32 -0.30 -18.32
C ARG A 672 20.55 -1.59 -18.12
N HIS A 673 19.60 -1.56 -17.20
CA HIS A 673 18.78 -2.70 -16.80
C HIS A 673 17.39 -2.66 -17.45
N GLY A 674 16.70 -3.79 -17.49
CA GLY A 674 15.32 -3.95 -17.95
C GLY A 674 14.77 -5.33 -17.63
N TYR A 675 13.44 -5.48 -17.70
CA TYR A 675 12.75 -6.68 -17.23
C TYR A 675 11.66 -7.14 -18.21
N ALA A 676 11.39 -8.44 -18.25
CA ALA A 676 10.34 -9.04 -19.07
C ALA A 676 9.75 -10.30 -18.41
N LEU A 677 8.46 -10.59 -18.63
CA LEU A 677 7.81 -11.82 -18.18
C LEU A 677 7.80 -12.88 -19.28
N ILE A 678 8.03 -14.13 -18.90
CA ILE A 678 8.04 -15.32 -19.76
C ILE A 678 6.98 -16.31 -19.26
N GLU A 679 5.92 -16.53 -20.05
CA GLU A 679 4.93 -17.58 -19.76
C GLU A 679 5.50 -18.99 -19.95
N VAL A 680 5.24 -19.87 -18.99
CA VAL A 680 5.60 -21.29 -19.00
C VAL A 680 4.45 -22.13 -18.46
N THR A 681 3.92 -23.06 -19.25
CA THR A 681 2.90 -24.00 -18.78
C THR A 681 3.53 -25.30 -18.25
N ILE A 682 3.09 -25.74 -17.08
CA ILE A 682 3.37 -27.05 -16.49
C ILE A 682 2.16 -27.95 -16.74
N GLY A 683 2.40 -29.12 -17.33
CA GLY A 683 1.36 -30.06 -17.72
C GLY A 683 0.81 -30.88 -16.56
N ALA A 684 -0.42 -31.37 -16.71
CA ALA A 684 -0.95 -32.39 -15.82
C ALA A 684 -0.03 -33.63 -15.86
N PRO A 685 0.35 -34.21 -14.70
CA PRO A 685 1.17 -35.41 -14.68
C PRO A 685 0.44 -36.52 -15.46
N THR A 686 1.15 -37.16 -16.40
CA THR A 686 0.55 -38.20 -17.25
C THR A 686 0.00 -39.31 -16.36
N PRO A 687 -1.32 -39.58 -16.34
CA PRO A 687 -1.87 -40.51 -15.37
C PRO A 687 -1.29 -41.91 -15.61
N PRO A 688 -0.72 -42.58 -14.59
CA PRO A 688 -0.06 -43.86 -14.79
C PRO A 688 -0.99 -44.88 -15.48
N PRO A 689 -0.51 -45.59 -16.52
CA PRO A 689 -1.34 -46.47 -17.35
C PRO A 689 -1.56 -47.86 -16.74
N SER A 690 -0.75 -48.25 -15.74
CA SER A 690 -0.96 -49.48 -14.97
C SER A 690 -0.83 -49.24 -13.46
N PHE A 691 -1.43 -50.13 -12.68
CA PHE A 691 -1.31 -50.18 -11.22
C PHE A 691 0.15 -50.26 -10.78
N ALA A 692 1.01 -50.96 -11.53
CA ALA A 692 2.45 -51.03 -11.24
C ALA A 692 3.12 -49.65 -11.29
N THR A 693 2.89 -48.88 -12.38
CA THR A 693 3.38 -47.49 -12.45
C THR A 693 2.75 -46.57 -11.40
N TRP A 694 1.46 -46.77 -11.08
CA TRP A 694 0.81 -46.00 -10.02
C TRP A 694 1.41 -46.29 -8.63
N ARG A 695 1.69 -47.57 -8.33
CA ARG A 695 2.32 -48.01 -7.07
C ARG A 695 3.69 -47.37 -6.90
N THR A 696 4.55 -47.42 -7.91
CA THR A 696 5.89 -46.79 -7.87
C THR A 696 5.82 -45.26 -7.77
N ALA A 697 4.77 -44.62 -8.30
CA ALA A 697 4.57 -43.18 -8.19
C ALA A 697 4.00 -42.71 -6.83
N ASN A 698 3.36 -43.59 -6.05
CA ASN A 698 2.65 -43.22 -4.81
C ASN A 698 3.28 -43.79 -3.53
N PHE A 699 4.23 -44.72 -3.63
CA PHE A 699 4.92 -45.32 -2.50
C PHE A 699 6.43 -45.36 -2.75
N ALA A 700 7.23 -45.12 -1.72
CA ALA A 700 8.69 -45.12 -1.77
C ALA A 700 9.29 -45.94 -0.61
N GLY A 701 10.59 -46.23 -0.69
CA GLY A 701 11.33 -46.90 0.39
C GLY A 701 10.69 -48.22 0.85
N THR A 702 10.57 -48.40 2.17
CA THR A 702 10.00 -49.61 2.79
C THR A 702 8.54 -49.83 2.43
N ASP A 703 7.75 -48.77 2.27
CA ASP A 703 6.32 -48.85 1.92
C ASP A 703 6.13 -49.45 0.53
N LEU A 704 6.98 -49.05 -0.44
CA LEU A 704 6.95 -49.60 -1.80
C LEU A 704 7.25 -51.10 -1.81
N THR A 705 8.15 -51.57 -0.94
CA THR A 705 8.49 -53.00 -0.82
C THR A 705 7.50 -53.81 0.02
N ASN A 706 6.60 -53.17 0.76
CA ASN A 706 5.64 -53.85 1.62
C ASN A 706 4.26 -53.97 0.95
N ASP A 707 3.92 -55.17 0.48
CA ASP A 707 2.61 -55.47 -0.13
C ASP A 707 1.42 -55.25 0.82
N THR A 708 1.60 -55.24 2.15
CA THR A 708 0.51 -54.90 3.08
C THR A 708 0.22 -53.40 3.17
N ILE A 709 1.05 -52.55 2.53
CA ILE A 709 0.90 -51.09 2.48
C ILE A 709 0.64 -50.63 1.05
N SER A 710 1.43 -51.10 0.08
CA SER A 710 1.39 -50.65 -1.32
C SER A 710 0.87 -51.69 -2.32
N GLY A 711 0.55 -52.91 -1.88
CA GLY A 711 -0.06 -53.94 -2.71
C GLY A 711 -1.49 -53.60 -3.13
N PRO A 712 -2.04 -54.25 -4.17
CA PRO A 712 -3.35 -53.91 -4.75
C PRO A 712 -4.50 -54.05 -3.76
N ASN A 713 -4.45 -55.02 -2.84
CA ASN A 713 -5.48 -55.28 -1.83
C ASN A 713 -5.21 -54.57 -0.49
N ALA A 714 -4.15 -53.77 -0.37
CA ALA A 714 -3.86 -53.05 0.86
C ALA A 714 -4.77 -51.82 1.00
N ASP A 715 -5.25 -51.58 2.21
CA ASP A 715 -5.93 -50.37 2.65
C ASP A 715 -5.10 -49.79 3.81
N PRO A 716 -4.02 -49.04 3.52
CA PRO A 716 -3.03 -48.64 4.53
C PRO A 716 -3.58 -47.66 5.56
N ASP A 717 -4.72 -47.02 5.28
CA ASP A 717 -5.34 -46.01 6.13
C ASP A 717 -6.64 -46.52 6.80
N GLY A 718 -7.06 -47.77 6.52
CA GLY A 718 -8.23 -48.41 7.11
C GLY A 718 -9.57 -47.78 6.74
N CYS A 719 -9.67 -47.12 5.58
CA CYS A 719 -10.88 -46.38 5.18
C CYS A 719 -11.92 -47.24 4.42
N GLY A 720 -11.64 -48.52 4.19
CA GLY A 720 -12.49 -49.45 3.43
C GLY A 720 -12.29 -49.38 1.91
N LEU A 721 -11.20 -48.79 1.41
CA LEU A 721 -10.86 -48.77 -0.02
C LEU A 721 -9.42 -49.22 -0.24
N THR A 722 -9.28 -50.25 -1.06
CA THR A 722 -7.97 -50.80 -1.44
C THR A 722 -7.21 -49.85 -2.37
N ASN A 723 -5.89 -49.97 -2.41
CA ASN A 723 -5.03 -49.27 -3.37
C ASN A 723 -5.44 -49.50 -4.84
N LEU A 724 -5.88 -50.70 -5.19
CA LEU A 724 -6.36 -51.01 -6.54
C LEU A 724 -7.64 -50.23 -6.87
N GLU A 725 -8.56 -50.08 -5.92
CA GLU A 725 -9.75 -49.25 -6.06
C GLU A 725 -9.38 -47.76 -6.11
N ARG A 726 -8.44 -47.29 -5.27
CA ARG A 726 -7.93 -45.92 -5.30
C ARG A 726 -7.34 -45.58 -6.68
N TYR A 727 -6.48 -46.44 -7.21
CA TYR A 727 -5.98 -46.35 -8.59
C TYR A 727 -7.13 -46.33 -9.62
N ALA A 728 -8.08 -47.27 -9.52
CA ALA A 728 -9.15 -47.46 -10.49
C ALA A 728 -10.21 -46.35 -10.53
N PHE A 729 -10.34 -45.59 -9.45
CA PHE A 729 -11.25 -44.43 -9.36
C PHE A 729 -10.51 -43.09 -9.39
N ALA A 730 -9.19 -43.10 -9.63
CA ALA A 730 -8.31 -41.92 -9.66
C ALA A 730 -8.33 -41.10 -8.35
N ILE A 731 -8.38 -41.81 -7.23
CA ILE A 731 -8.38 -41.28 -5.86
C ILE A 731 -6.93 -41.25 -5.32
N PRO A 732 -6.56 -40.28 -4.46
CA PRO A 732 -5.26 -40.28 -3.78
C PRO A 732 -4.93 -41.61 -3.09
N ALA A 733 -3.64 -41.98 -3.06
CA ALA A 733 -3.19 -43.23 -2.42
C ALA A 733 -3.36 -43.24 -0.89
N ARG A 734 -3.49 -42.06 -0.26
CA ARG A 734 -3.70 -41.89 1.17
C ARG A 734 -4.79 -40.85 1.48
N GLY A 735 -5.30 -40.87 2.71
CA GLY A 735 -6.29 -39.95 3.26
C GLY A 735 -7.74 -40.47 3.21
N PRO A 736 -8.64 -39.89 4.02
CA PRO A 736 -10.06 -40.22 4.05
C PRO A 736 -10.77 -39.69 2.81
N VAL A 737 -11.62 -40.53 2.21
CA VAL A 737 -12.30 -40.23 0.94
C VAL A 737 -13.72 -40.83 0.96
N ALA A 738 -14.67 -40.18 0.28
CA ALA A 738 -16.02 -40.71 0.13
C ALA A 738 -16.03 -41.91 -0.84
N SER A 739 -17.00 -42.81 -0.70
CA SER A 739 -17.19 -43.91 -1.66
C SER A 739 -17.41 -43.36 -3.08
N PRO A 740 -16.59 -43.74 -4.08
CA PRO A 740 -16.81 -43.36 -5.48
C PRO A 740 -17.94 -44.14 -6.13
N VAL A 741 -18.50 -45.15 -5.44
CA VAL A 741 -19.59 -45.99 -5.90
C VAL A 741 -20.88 -45.60 -5.17
N THR A 742 -21.96 -45.37 -5.92
CA THR A 742 -23.30 -45.10 -5.38
C THR A 742 -24.31 -46.16 -5.80
N THR A 743 -25.27 -46.45 -4.92
CA THR A 743 -26.41 -47.34 -5.20
C THR A 743 -27.64 -46.53 -5.64
N SER A 744 -28.38 -47.03 -6.63
CA SER A 744 -29.71 -46.49 -6.97
C SER A 744 -30.59 -47.57 -7.60
N MET A 745 -31.84 -47.24 -7.91
CA MET A 745 -32.72 -48.12 -8.69
C MET A 745 -33.09 -47.46 -10.02
N ILE A 746 -33.11 -48.25 -11.09
CA ILE A 746 -33.65 -47.84 -12.39
C ILE A 746 -34.93 -48.60 -12.70
N ALA A 747 -35.82 -47.97 -13.47
CA ALA A 747 -36.96 -48.64 -14.09
C ALA A 747 -36.62 -48.98 -15.54
N ASP A 748 -36.76 -50.25 -15.92
CA ASP A 748 -36.66 -50.72 -17.30
C ASP A 748 -37.85 -51.64 -17.60
N SER A 749 -38.56 -51.38 -18.70
CA SER A 749 -39.63 -52.24 -19.21
C SER A 749 -40.72 -52.58 -18.17
N GLY A 750 -40.99 -51.66 -17.23
CA GLY A 750 -41.97 -51.81 -16.14
C GLY A 750 -41.47 -52.59 -14.92
N GLN A 751 -40.19 -52.93 -14.86
CA GLN A 751 -39.53 -53.60 -13.74
C GLN A 751 -38.46 -52.70 -13.11
N HIS A 752 -38.19 -52.86 -11.80
CA HIS A 752 -37.16 -52.09 -11.09
C HIS A 752 -35.92 -52.93 -10.82
N TYR A 753 -34.73 -52.38 -11.08
CA TYR A 753 -33.45 -53.05 -10.89
C TYR A 753 -32.55 -52.23 -9.96
N LEU A 754 -31.91 -52.89 -8.99
CA LEU A 754 -30.83 -52.28 -8.22
C LEU A 754 -29.60 -52.07 -9.12
N THR A 755 -28.91 -50.96 -8.95
CA THR A 755 -27.71 -50.59 -9.71
C THR A 755 -26.57 -50.16 -8.81
N LEU A 756 -25.34 -50.29 -9.34
CA LEU A 756 -24.19 -49.51 -8.86
C LEU A 756 -23.76 -48.53 -9.95
N THR A 757 -23.52 -47.28 -9.57
CA THR A 757 -22.91 -46.26 -10.43
C THR A 757 -21.49 -45.99 -9.96
N PHE A 758 -20.52 -46.05 -10.87
CA PHE A 758 -19.10 -45.90 -10.55
C PHE A 758 -18.31 -45.25 -11.70
N PRO A 759 -17.28 -44.43 -11.41
CA PRO A 759 -16.38 -43.89 -12.41
C PRO A 759 -15.43 -44.98 -12.94
N ARG A 760 -14.89 -44.76 -14.15
CA ARG A 760 -13.85 -45.60 -14.74
C ARG A 760 -12.66 -44.74 -15.15
N ARG A 761 -11.47 -45.30 -14.99
CA ARG A 761 -10.21 -44.66 -15.40
C ARG A 761 -10.04 -44.80 -16.91
N THR A 762 -9.74 -43.69 -17.59
CA THR A 762 -9.72 -43.65 -19.07
C THR A 762 -8.41 -44.13 -19.68
N THR A 763 -7.28 -43.93 -18.99
CA THR A 763 -5.93 -44.26 -19.50
C THR A 763 -5.37 -45.58 -18.98
N ALA A 764 -6.10 -46.30 -18.11
CA ALA A 764 -5.64 -47.57 -17.57
C ALA A 764 -5.73 -48.68 -18.63
N THR A 765 -4.68 -49.48 -18.78
CA THR A 765 -4.66 -50.63 -19.70
C THR A 765 -4.91 -51.96 -18.99
N ASP A 766 -4.82 -51.98 -17.66
CA ASP A 766 -4.83 -53.19 -16.83
C ASP A 766 -6.15 -53.45 -16.10
N LEU A 767 -7.08 -52.50 -16.06
CA LEU A 767 -8.27 -52.55 -15.20
C LEU A 767 -9.51 -53.23 -15.82
N THR A 768 -10.11 -54.10 -15.02
CA THR A 768 -11.45 -54.66 -15.23
C THR A 768 -12.33 -54.42 -13.99
N TYR A 769 -13.57 -54.00 -14.24
CA TYR A 769 -14.61 -53.74 -13.24
C TYR A 769 -15.74 -54.76 -13.42
N ILE A 770 -16.01 -55.56 -12.39
CA ILE A 770 -16.98 -56.65 -12.43
C ILE A 770 -18.10 -56.34 -11.43
N LEU A 771 -19.33 -56.19 -11.91
CA LEU A 771 -20.48 -56.16 -11.01
C LEU A 771 -20.71 -57.58 -10.48
N GLU A 772 -20.65 -57.77 -9.16
CA GLU A 772 -20.97 -59.03 -8.51
C GLU A 772 -22.25 -58.88 -7.69
N SER A 773 -23.05 -59.94 -7.65
CA SER A 773 -24.28 -60.03 -6.85
C SER A 773 -24.24 -61.20 -5.86
N SER A 774 -24.95 -61.03 -4.75
CA SER A 774 -25.10 -62.04 -3.70
C SER A 774 -26.54 -62.05 -3.16
N THR A 775 -26.95 -63.19 -2.60
CA THR A 775 -28.21 -63.36 -1.85
C THR A 775 -28.01 -63.52 -0.34
N ASP A 776 -26.77 -63.76 0.10
CA ASP A 776 -26.39 -64.17 1.45
C ASP A 776 -25.20 -63.36 2.05
N LEU A 777 -24.61 -62.44 1.27
CA LEU A 777 -23.35 -61.71 1.52
C LEU A 777 -22.08 -62.57 1.60
N ALA A 778 -22.19 -63.90 1.58
CA ALA A 778 -21.07 -64.84 1.64
C ALA A 778 -20.62 -65.29 0.25
N THR A 779 -21.58 -65.66 -0.60
CA THR A 779 -21.36 -66.15 -1.96
C THR A 779 -21.61 -65.02 -2.95
N TRP A 780 -20.59 -64.65 -3.72
CA TRP A 780 -20.66 -63.59 -4.72
C TRP A 780 -20.45 -64.14 -6.13
N THR A 781 -21.29 -63.72 -7.06
CA THR A 781 -21.27 -64.18 -8.46
C THR A 781 -21.31 -62.99 -9.41
N ALA A 782 -20.48 -63.01 -10.46
CA ALA A 782 -20.49 -61.97 -11.48
C ALA A 782 -21.86 -61.90 -12.17
N VAL A 783 -22.41 -60.70 -12.29
CA VAL A 783 -23.69 -60.47 -12.98
C VAL A 783 -23.45 -60.62 -14.48
N PRO A 784 -24.18 -61.49 -15.20
CA PRO A 784 -23.95 -61.76 -16.61
C PRO A 784 -23.97 -60.48 -17.47
N GLY A 785 -22.93 -60.29 -18.30
CA GLY A 785 -22.80 -59.12 -19.17
C GLY A 785 -22.43 -57.80 -18.47
N ARG A 786 -22.13 -57.81 -17.16
CA ARG A 786 -21.78 -56.62 -16.36
C ARG A 786 -20.30 -56.59 -15.97
N THR A 787 -19.44 -56.88 -16.95
CA THR A 787 -17.98 -56.72 -16.87
C THR A 787 -17.56 -55.60 -17.79
N TYR A 788 -16.77 -54.67 -17.28
CA TYR A 788 -16.40 -53.42 -17.97
C TYR A 788 -14.89 -53.24 -17.91
N THR A 789 -14.28 -52.79 -19.00
CA THR A 789 -12.88 -52.34 -19.01
C THR A 789 -12.79 -50.87 -18.59
N ALA A 790 -11.55 -50.39 -18.41
CA ALA A 790 -11.19 -48.98 -18.47
C ALA A 790 -11.88 -48.22 -19.63
N GLY A 791 -12.08 -46.92 -19.45
CA GLY A 791 -12.75 -46.04 -20.42
C GLY A 791 -13.17 -44.70 -19.82
N ALA A 792 -13.76 -43.84 -20.64
CA ALA A 792 -14.26 -42.54 -20.19
C ALA A 792 -15.60 -42.66 -19.44
N GLY A 793 -15.80 -41.75 -18.48
CA GLY A 793 -17.07 -41.54 -17.77
C GLY A 793 -17.48 -42.65 -16.79
N SER A 794 -18.50 -42.33 -15.99
CA SER A 794 -19.14 -43.27 -15.07
C SER A 794 -20.11 -44.19 -15.79
N ILE A 795 -20.27 -45.41 -15.26
CA ILE A 795 -21.28 -46.38 -15.70
C ILE A 795 -22.24 -46.66 -14.56
N THR A 796 -23.54 -46.71 -14.88
CA THR A 796 -24.60 -47.28 -14.03
C THR A 796 -24.87 -48.72 -14.49
N ALA A 797 -24.51 -49.69 -13.65
CA ALA A 797 -24.64 -51.12 -13.94
C ALA A 797 -25.78 -51.75 -13.11
N PRO A 798 -26.92 -52.13 -13.72
CA PRO A 798 -27.99 -52.86 -13.04
C PRO A 798 -27.68 -54.34 -12.83
N ASP A 799 -28.29 -54.89 -11.78
CA ASP A 799 -28.44 -56.32 -11.55
C ASP A 799 -29.21 -56.99 -12.73
N ALA A 800 -29.08 -58.31 -12.85
CA ALA A 800 -29.85 -59.11 -13.81
C ALA A 800 -31.27 -59.45 -13.32
N ILE A 801 -31.56 -59.25 -12.03
CA ILE A 801 -32.83 -59.64 -11.40
C ILE A 801 -33.60 -58.39 -10.94
N ALA A 802 -34.88 -58.31 -11.32
CA ALA A 802 -35.78 -57.25 -10.90
C ALA A 802 -36.22 -57.41 -9.43
N ILE A 803 -36.42 -56.29 -8.75
CA ILE A 803 -36.94 -56.19 -7.39
C ILE A 803 -38.44 -55.89 -7.45
N GLY A 804 -39.26 -56.68 -6.74
CA GLY A 804 -40.68 -56.36 -6.55
C GLY A 804 -41.64 -57.55 -6.50
N SER A 805 -41.22 -58.76 -6.85
CA SER A 805 -42.07 -59.95 -6.71
C SER A 805 -42.01 -60.53 -5.29
N ALA A 806 -43.11 -61.14 -4.81
CA ALA A 806 -43.18 -61.75 -3.48
C ALA A 806 -42.17 -62.90 -3.22
N ASN A 807 -41.59 -63.46 -4.29
CA ASN A 807 -40.58 -64.53 -4.24
C ASN A 807 -39.17 -64.05 -4.63
N THR A 808 -38.93 -62.74 -4.71
CA THR A 808 -37.59 -62.22 -5.03
C THR A 808 -36.64 -62.49 -3.86
N PRO A 809 -35.54 -63.23 -4.03
CA PRO A 809 -34.55 -63.40 -2.97
C PRO A 809 -33.92 -62.04 -2.62
N ARG A 810 -33.36 -61.91 -1.40
CA ARG A 810 -32.56 -60.73 -1.05
C ARG A 810 -31.44 -60.55 -2.08
N ARG A 811 -31.15 -59.31 -2.46
CA ARG A 811 -30.09 -58.97 -3.42
C ARG A 811 -29.14 -57.95 -2.80
N PHE A 812 -27.86 -58.22 -2.94
CA PHE A 812 -26.76 -57.32 -2.61
C PHE A 812 -25.89 -57.19 -3.85
N LEU A 813 -25.42 -55.98 -4.15
CA LEU A 813 -24.44 -55.72 -5.21
C LEU A 813 -23.14 -55.24 -4.59
N ARG A 814 -22.02 -55.63 -5.20
CA ARG A 814 -20.73 -54.99 -5.00
C ARG A 814 -20.04 -54.83 -6.34
N LEU A 815 -19.13 -53.87 -6.40
CA LEU A 815 -18.20 -53.74 -7.50
C LEU A 815 -16.91 -54.43 -7.11
N ARG A 816 -16.39 -55.31 -7.96
CA ARG A 816 -15.06 -55.89 -7.81
C ARG A 816 -14.15 -55.32 -8.87
N VAL A 817 -13.07 -54.67 -8.46
CA VAL A 817 -11.99 -54.25 -9.35
C VAL A 817 -10.94 -55.36 -9.40
N THR A 818 -10.43 -55.67 -10.58
CA THR A 818 -9.26 -56.52 -10.78
C THR A 818 -8.33 -55.89 -11.79
N ASN A 819 -7.02 -55.88 -11.52
CA ASN A 819 -6.02 -55.68 -12.55
C ASN A 819 -5.61 -57.02 -13.18
N SER A 820 -5.42 -57.04 -14.49
CA SER A 820 -4.63 -58.08 -15.16
C SER A 820 -3.15 -57.66 -15.11
N PRO A 821 -2.21 -58.60 -14.88
CA PRO A 821 -0.78 -58.30 -14.91
C PRO A 821 -0.27 -57.96 -16.31
#